data_AF-A0AAD3ASK0-F1
#
_entry.id   AF-A0AAD3ASK0-F1
#
_cell.length_a   1.000
_cell.length_b   1.000
_cell.length_c   1.000
_cell.angle_alpha   90.00
_cell.angle_beta   90.00
_cell.angle_gamma   90.00
#
_symmetry.space_group_name_H-M   'P 1'
#
loop_
_entity.id
_entity.type
_entity.pdbx_description
1 polymer ?
#
loop_
_entity_poly.entity_id
_entity_poly.type
_entity_poly.pdbx_seq_one_letter_code
_entity_poly.pdbx_strand_id
1 'polypeptide(L)'
;MNVKILPIAIDLDVKNTGVFSAFYQKGTSLEKLDNKNGKVYELSKDSYTLLMNNRTARRHKRRGIDRKQLVKRLFKLVWTEQLNLEWDKDTQQAISFLFNRRGFSFITDGYSTEYLNIVPEQVKAILMDIFDDYNGEDDLDSYLKLATEQESKISEIYNKLMQKILEFKLRKLCTDIKDDKVSTKTLKEITSYEFELLADYLANYSESLKTQKFSYTDKQGNLKELSYYHHDKYNIQEFLKRHATINDEILGTLLTDDFDIWNFNFEKFDFDKNEEKLQNQEDKDHTQAHLHHFVFVVNKIKSEMASGGRHRSQYFQEITNVLDENNHQEGYLKNFCENLHNKKYSNLSVKNLVNLVGNLSNLELKPLRKYFNDKIHAKADHWDEQKFTETYCHWILGEWRVGVKDQDKKDGAKYSYKDLCNELKQKVTKAGLIDFLLELDPCRTIPPYLDNNNRKPPKCQSLILNPKFLDNQYPNWQQYLQELKKLQSIQDYLDSFETDLKDLKSSKDQPYFVEYKSSNQQMASGQRDYKDLDARILQFIFDRVKASDELLLNEIYFQAKKLKQKASSELEKLESSKKLDEVIANSQLSQILKSQHTNGIFEQGTFLHLVCKYYKQRQRARDSRLYIMPEYRYDKKLDKYNNTGRFDDNNQLLTYCNHKPRQKRYQLLNDLAGVLQVSRNQLLSSVEEWFQQAQRVGEISKSQDEQIFEWLKSFKIASYCKAAVEMQKQYRGTLKNAIQTAIFRQSENINKNKNTGNQQQALSENSKDVKSLTADEKKLLKLIENIAKASQKIGESLGLNDKQIKKFNSIYSFAQIQQIAFAKRKGNANTCAVCSADNAHRMQQIKITELVEDNKDNIILSAKAQRLPAIPTRIVDGAVKKMATILAKNIVDDNWQNIKQVLSAKHQLHIPIITESNAFEFEPALADVKGKSLKDRRKKALERISPENIFKDKNNRIKEFAKGISAYSGANLTDGDFDGAKEELDHIIPRSHKKYGTLNDEANLICVTRDDNKNIFAIDTSKWFEIETPSDLRDIGVATIQYKIDNNSRPKVRVKLDYVIDDDSKINYFMNHSLLKSRYPDKVLEILKQSTIIEFESSGFNKTIKEMLGMTLAGIYNETSNN
;
A
#
# COMPACT_ATOMS: atom_id res chain seq x y z
N MET A 1 -31.29 -9.60 36.49
CA MET A 1 -30.35 -9.81 35.36
C MET A 1 -29.14 -10.61 35.85
N ASN A 2 -28.87 -11.80 35.31
CA ASN A 2 -27.85 -12.72 35.81
C ASN A 2 -26.52 -12.65 35.02
N VAL A 3 -25.92 -11.46 34.94
CA VAL A 3 -24.67 -11.23 34.18
C VAL A 3 -23.70 -10.39 35.01
N LYS A 4 -22.47 -10.86 35.17
CA LYS A 4 -21.36 -10.09 35.73
C LYS A 4 -20.68 -9.27 34.64
N ILE A 5 -20.32 -8.02 34.96
CA ILE A 5 -19.64 -7.10 34.05
C ILE A 5 -18.23 -6.86 34.58
N LEU A 6 -17.23 -7.00 33.71
CA LEU A 6 -15.84 -6.68 33.98
C LEU A 6 -15.32 -5.75 32.88
N PRO A 7 -15.53 -4.42 32.96
CA PRO A 7 -14.95 -3.51 31.98
C PRO A 7 -13.44 -3.42 32.16
N ILE A 8 -12.74 -3.29 31.03
CA ILE A 8 -11.31 -3.00 30.97
C ILE A 8 -11.14 -1.79 30.06
N ALA A 9 -10.76 -0.65 30.63
CA ALA A 9 -10.44 0.58 29.92
C ALA A 9 -8.92 0.75 29.84
N ILE A 10 -8.41 1.00 28.64
CA ILE A 10 -6.98 1.04 28.33
C ILE A 10 -6.64 2.37 27.66
N ASP A 11 -5.80 3.17 28.31
CA ASP A 11 -5.07 4.27 27.71
C ASP A 11 -3.75 3.70 27.15
N LEU A 12 -3.71 3.53 25.83
CA LEU A 12 -2.65 2.81 25.17
C LEU A 12 -1.54 3.72 24.68
N ASP A 13 -0.36 3.55 25.27
CA ASP A 13 0.90 4.09 24.75
C ASP A 13 2.01 3.00 24.70
N VAL A 14 3.13 3.32 24.04
CA VAL A 14 4.29 2.45 23.85
C VAL A 14 5.07 2.25 25.13
N LYS A 15 5.31 3.32 25.90
CA LYS A 15 6.18 3.26 27.10
C LYS A 15 5.38 3.03 28.36
N ASN A 16 4.23 3.69 28.51
CA ASN A 16 3.38 3.58 29.68
C ASN A 16 1.94 3.31 29.25
N THR A 17 1.33 2.21 29.67
CA THR A 17 -0.09 1.96 29.37
C THR A 17 -0.91 2.00 30.64
N GLY A 18 -1.85 2.93 30.74
CA GLY A 18 -2.83 3.00 31.82
C GLY A 18 -3.97 1.99 31.62
N VAL A 19 -4.33 1.25 32.66
CA VAL A 19 -5.43 0.28 32.64
C VAL A 19 -6.32 0.44 33.87
N PHE A 20 -7.59 0.71 33.64
CA PHE A 20 -8.64 0.69 34.65
C PHE A 20 -9.54 -0.53 34.45
N SER A 21 -9.77 -1.29 35.51
CA SER A 21 -10.74 -2.38 35.51
C SER A 21 -11.71 -2.28 36.68
N ALA A 22 -12.91 -2.82 36.50
CA ALA A 22 -13.91 -2.92 37.57
C ALA A 22 -14.65 -4.26 37.49
N PHE A 23 -15.37 -4.63 38.55
CA PHE A 23 -16.13 -5.88 38.59
C PHE A 23 -17.45 -5.73 39.36
N TYR A 24 -18.58 -5.89 38.68
CA TYR A 24 -19.89 -5.61 39.27
C TYR A 24 -21.03 -6.40 38.62
N GLN A 25 -22.19 -6.44 39.27
CA GLN A 25 -23.40 -7.05 38.69
C GLN A 25 -24.03 -6.10 37.66
N LYS A 26 -24.56 -6.63 36.55
CA LYS A 26 -25.30 -5.80 35.59
C LYS A 26 -26.46 -5.06 36.27
N GLY A 27 -26.47 -3.73 36.16
CA GLY A 27 -27.46 -2.85 36.80
C GLY A 27 -27.01 -2.22 38.12
N THR A 28 -25.78 -2.46 38.56
CA THR A 28 -25.18 -1.78 39.74
C THR A 28 -25.13 -0.27 39.50
N SER A 29 -25.49 0.52 40.52
CA SER A 29 -25.38 1.98 40.48
C SER A 29 -23.91 2.42 40.52
N LEU A 30 -23.61 3.59 39.96
CA LEU A 30 -22.23 4.10 39.91
C LEU A 30 -21.63 4.29 41.31
N GLU A 31 -22.43 4.75 42.26
CA GLU A 31 -22.04 4.93 43.68
C GLU A 31 -21.61 3.63 44.36
N LYS A 32 -22.07 2.48 43.85
CA LYS A 32 -21.76 1.14 44.37
C LYS A 32 -20.68 0.42 43.56
N LEU A 33 -19.92 1.15 42.76
CA LEU A 33 -18.81 0.61 41.98
C LEU A 33 -17.56 0.50 42.86
N ASP A 34 -17.59 -0.40 43.84
CA ASP A 34 -16.54 -0.51 44.86
C ASP A 34 -15.34 -1.33 44.40
N ASN A 35 -15.60 -2.45 43.73
CA ASN A 35 -14.55 -3.34 43.20
C ASN A 35 -14.01 -2.81 41.87
N LYS A 36 -12.94 -2.01 41.96
CA LYS A 36 -12.24 -1.37 40.85
C LYS A 36 -10.74 -1.24 41.14
N ASN A 37 -9.92 -1.29 40.09
CA ASN A 37 -8.47 -1.20 40.17
C ASN A 37 -7.93 -0.32 39.02
N GLY A 38 -6.79 0.32 39.28
CA GLY A 38 -6.01 1.05 38.27
C GLY A 38 -4.56 0.58 38.28
N LYS A 39 -3.97 0.40 37.11
CA LYS A 39 -2.56 0.04 36.93
C LYS A 39 -1.95 0.84 35.78
N VAL A 40 -0.63 1.06 35.84
CA VAL A 40 0.16 1.58 34.71
C VAL A 40 1.26 0.57 34.43
N TYR A 41 1.29 0.02 33.22
CA TYR A 41 2.33 -0.90 32.79
C TYR A 41 3.42 -0.15 32.05
N GLU A 42 4.65 -0.20 32.57
CA GLU A 42 5.83 0.34 31.91
C GLU A 42 6.46 -0.71 30.97
N LEU A 43 6.80 -0.31 29.76
CA LEU A 43 7.56 -1.11 28.79
C LEU A 43 8.77 -0.33 28.29
N SER A 44 9.91 -0.64 28.88
CA SER A 44 11.21 -0.19 28.37
C SER A 44 11.64 -0.99 27.14
N LYS A 45 12.34 -0.33 26.19
CA LYS A 45 12.75 -0.93 24.90
C LYS A 45 13.65 -2.17 25.04
N ASP A 46 14.34 -2.28 26.16
CA ASP A 46 15.29 -3.36 26.47
C ASP A 46 14.64 -4.49 27.29
N SER A 47 13.46 -4.28 27.88
CA SER A 47 12.74 -5.29 28.67
C SER A 47 12.26 -6.47 27.81
N TYR A 48 11.92 -6.21 26.54
CA TYR A 48 11.55 -7.24 25.57
C TYR A 48 12.15 -6.95 24.19
N THR A 49 12.58 -8.00 23.49
CA THR A 49 13.03 -7.84 22.10
C THR A 49 11.86 -7.61 21.14
N LEU A 50 11.53 -6.34 20.88
CA LEU A 50 10.42 -5.94 20.00
C LEU A 50 10.74 -6.14 18.51
N LEU A 51 12.01 -6.00 18.10
CA LEU A 51 12.44 -6.08 16.70
C LEU A 51 13.21 -7.36 16.35
N MET A 52 12.94 -7.89 15.16
CA MET A 52 13.51 -9.17 14.71
C MET A 52 14.75 -9.01 13.80
N ASN A 53 15.29 -7.79 13.66
CA ASN A 53 16.39 -7.49 12.72
C ASN A 53 17.64 -8.33 13.06
N ASN A 54 18.18 -8.18 14.27
CA ASN A 54 19.39 -8.90 14.71
C ASN A 54 19.20 -10.42 14.72
N ARG A 55 18.04 -10.90 15.20
CA ARG A 55 17.71 -12.33 15.17
C ARG A 55 17.67 -12.89 13.75
N THR A 56 17.11 -12.13 12.81
CA THR A 56 17.02 -12.51 11.39
C THR A 56 18.39 -12.48 10.73
N ALA A 57 19.17 -11.42 10.93
CA ALA A 57 20.54 -11.30 10.42
C ALA A 57 21.43 -12.45 10.92
N ARG A 58 21.45 -12.73 12.23
CA ARG A 58 22.20 -13.87 12.81
C ARG A 58 21.77 -15.22 12.21
N ARG A 59 20.46 -15.42 12.00
CA ARG A 59 19.94 -16.62 11.32
C ARG A 59 20.45 -16.73 9.88
N HIS A 60 20.46 -15.64 9.12
CA HIS A 60 20.98 -15.65 7.74
C HIS A 60 22.51 -15.82 7.70
N LYS A 61 23.26 -15.23 8.64
CA LYS A 61 24.71 -15.47 8.80
C LYS A 61 25.01 -16.95 9.01
N ARG A 62 24.33 -17.60 9.99
CA ARG A 62 24.48 -19.05 10.23
C ARG A 62 24.14 -19.88 8.99
N ARG A 63 23.02 -19.58 8.33
CA ARG A 63 22.63 -20.24 7.07
C ARG A 63 23.66 -20.08 5.95
N GLY A 64 24.31 -18.93 5.86
CA GLY A 64 25.40 -18.69 4.92
C GLY A 64 26.61 -19.57 5.21
N ILE A 65 26.96 -19.75 6.50
CA ILE A 65 28.02 -20.65 6.97
C ILE A 65 27.66 -22.10 6.67
N ASP A 66 26.47 -22.56 7.07
CA ASP A 66 25.97 -23.91 6.79
C ASP A 66 26.04 -24.21 5.29
N ARG A 67 25.61 -23.27 4.43
CA ARG A 67 25.62 -23.43 2.97
C ARG A 67 27.03 -23.70 2.46
N LYS A 68 28.03 -22.94 2.94
CA LYS A 68 29.43 -23.13 2.55
C LYS A 68 29.96 -24.50 2.96
N GLN A 69 29.60 -24.99 4.15
CA GLN A 69 30.03 -26.30 4.62
C GLN A 69 29.38 -27.42 3.81
N LEU A 70 28.06 -27.34 3.58
CA LEU A 70 27.32 -28.40 2.89
C LEU A 70 27.74 -28.54 1.42
N VAL A 71 28.02 -27.46 0.70
CA VAL A 71 28.47 -27.58 -0.70
C VAL A 71 29.86 -28.21 -0.80
N LYS A 72 30.77 -27.92 0.13
CA LYS A 72 32.11 -28.53 0.17
C LYS A 72 32.04 -30.01 0.53
N ARG A 73 31.18 -30.37 1.48
CA ARG A 73 30.89 -31.77 1.82
C ARG A 73 30.33 -32.53 0.61
N LEU A 74 29.38 -31.92 -0.10
CA LEU A 74 28.81 -32.52 -1.31
C LEU A 74 29.86 -32.70 -2.40
N PHE A 75 30.67 -31.67 -2.68
CA PHE A 75 31.73 -31.79 -3.67
C PHE A 75 32.75 -32.87 -3.31
N LYS A 76 33.13 -32.98 -2.03
CA LYS A 76 34.03 -34.05 -1.57
C LYS A 76 33.46 -35.42 -1.92
N LEU A 77 32.17 -35.66 -1.69
CA LEU A 77 31.52 -36.92 -2.07
C LEU A 77 31.55 -37.17 -3.58
N VAL A 78 31.27 -36.14 -4.39
CA VAL A 78 31.39 -36.26 -5.85
C VAL A 78 32.84 -36.60 -6.24
N TRP A 79 33.82 -35.94 -5.61
CA TRP A 79 35.23 -36.15 -5.88
C TRP A 79 35.71 -37.56 -5.53
N THR A 80 35.40 -38.05 -4.32
CA THR A 80 35.90 -39.34 -3.82
C THR A 80 35.07 -40.53 -4.29
N GLU A 81 33.75 -40.39 -4.36
CA GLU A 81 32.85 -41.53 -4.60
C GLU A 81 32.36 -41.62 -6.06
N GLN A 82 32.18 -40.48 -6.75
CA GLN A 82 31.74 -40.50 -8.15
C GLN A 82 32.94 -40.50 -9.10
N LEU A 83 33.91 -39.62 -8.87
CA LEU A 83 35.10 -39.47 -9.72
C LEU A 83 36.25 -40.39 -9.28
N ASN A 84 36.14 -41.06 -8.13
CA ASN A 84 37.14 -41.96 -7.57
C ASN A 84 38.54 -41.32 -7.43
N LEU A 85 38.59 -40.07 -6.96
CA LEU A 85 39.82 -39.30 -6.79
C LEU A 85 40.24 -39.20 -5.33
N GLU A 86 41.56 -39.19 -5.11
CA GLU A 86 42.17 -39.08 -3.78
C GLU A 86 41.84 -37.76 -3.07
N TRP A 87 41.81 -37.79 -1.74
CA TRP A 87 41.49 -36.62 -0.91
C TRP A 87 42.50 -36.40 0.22
N ASP A 88 43.37 -35.41 0.04
CA ASP A 88 44.34 -34.97 1.03
C ASP A 88 44.07 -33.52 1.50
N LYS A 89 44.98 -32.99 2.34
CA LYS A 89 44.87 -31.63 2.89
C LYS A 89 45.02 -30.55 1.83
N ASP A 90 45.93 -30.72 0.88
CA ASP A 90 46.24 -29.73 -0.15
C ASP A 90 45.10 -29.64 -1.17
N THR A 91 44.57 -30.79 -1.59
CA THR A 91 43.35 -30.92 -2.41
C THR A 91 42.18 -30.28 -1.69
N GLN A 92 41.97 -30.58 -0.41
CA GLN A 92 40.91 -29.92 0.37
C GLN A 92 41.08 -28.41 0.42
N GLN A 93 42.31 -27.91 0.55
CA GLN A 93 42.63 -26.48 0.60
C GLN A 93 42.36 -25.81 -0.74
N ALA A 94 42.82 -26.39 -1.85
CA ALA A 94 42.57 -25.93 -3.22
C ALA A 94 41.06 -25.88 -3.52
N ILE A 95 40.35 -26.98 -3.33
CA ILE A 95 38.89 -27.04 -3.52
C ILE A 95 38.17 -26.04 -2.60
N SER A 96 38.61 -25.93 -1.35
CA SER A 96 38.03 -24.97 -0.42
C SER A 96 38.21 -23.52 -0.85
N PHE A 97 39.36 -23.19 -1.45
CA PHE A 97 39.65 -21.90 -2.03
C PHE A 97 38.67 -21.61 -3.18
N LEU A 98 38.53 -22.55 -4.13
CA LEU A 98 37.62 -22.43 -5.27
C LEU A 98 36.16 -22.21 -4.85
N PHE A 99 35.65 -22.84 -3.78
CA PHE A 99 34.26 -22.66 -3.31
C PHE A 99 34.00 -21.40 -2.46
N ASN A 100 35.05 -20.77 -1.94
CA ASN A 100 34.91 -19.58 -1.11
C ASN A 100 34.59 -18.35 -1.96
N ARG A 101 34.07 -17.28 -1.32
CA ARG A 101 33.82 -15.97 -1.95
C ARG A 101 33.11 -16.00 -3.33
N ARG A 102 32.15 -16.92 -3.53
CA ARG A 102 31.40 -17.13 -4.79
C ARG A 102 30.65 -15.95 -5.43
N GLY A 103 30.82 -14.71 -4.96
CA GLY A 103 30.06 -13.56 -5.43
C GLY A 103 28.56 -13.58 -5.09
N PHE A 104 27.89 -12.46 -5.39
CA PHE A 104 26.44 -12.31 -5.26
C PHE A 104 25.70 -12.74 -6.54
N SER A 105 24.39 -12.95 -6.46
CA SER A 105 23.54 -13.36 -7.60
C SER A 105 22.36 -12.43 -7.84
N PHE A 106 22.38 -11.22 -7.27
CA PHE A 106 21.45 -10.17 -7.70
C PHE A 106 22.00 -9.52 -8.96
N ILE A 107 21.12 -9.08 -9.83
CA ILE A 107 21.46 -8.41 -11.10
C ILE A 107 22.17 -7.09 -10.79
N THR A 108 23.30 -6.89 -11.44
CA THR A 108 24.07 -5.66 -11.49
C THR A 108 24.32 -5.31 -12.94
N ASP A 109 24.43 -4.03 -13.26
CA ASP A 109 24.87 -3.58 -14.57
C ASP A 109 26.34 -4.03 -14.73
N GLY A 110 26.56 -5.00 -15.63
CA GLY A 110 27.87 -5.48 -16.04
C GLY A 110 28.35 -4.79 -17.31
N TYR A 111 29.50 -5.19 -17.83
CA TYR A 111 30.05 -4.70 -19.10
C TYR A 111 30.24 -5.85 -20.10
N SER A 112 30.36 -5.52 -21.38
CA SER A 112 30.61 -6.48 -22.46
C SER A 112 32.09 -6.49 -22.81
N THR A 113 32.72 -7.66 -22.85
CA THR A 113 34.10 -7.81 -23.36
C THR A 113 34.14 -7.78 -24.88
N GLU A 114 33.05 -8.18 -25.55
CA GLU A 114 32.96 -8.14 -27.01
C GLU A 114 33.20 -6.72 -27.55
N TYR A 115 32.52 -5.73 -26.99
CA TYR A 115 32.68 -4.33 -27.38
C TYR A 115 34.02 -3.71 -26.94
N LEU A 116 34.78 -4.34 -26.04
CA LEU A 116 36.17 -3.96 -25.76
C LEU A 116 37.13 -4.50 -26.83
N ASN A 117 36.76 -5.59 -27.50
CA ASN A 117 37.60 -6.22 -28.52
C ASN A 117 37.38 -5.63 -29.92
N ILE A 118 36.19 -5.06 -30.19
CA ILE A 118 35.82 -4.49 -31.51
C ILE A 118 35.78 -2.96 -31.51
N VAL A 119 36.67 -2.33 -30.74
CA VAL A 119 36.70 -0.88 -30.55
C VAL A 119 37.16 -0.15 -31.82
N PRO A 120 36.50 0.95 -32.23
CA PRO A 120 36.90 1.71 -33.41
C PRO A 120 38.30 2.32 -33.31
N GLU A 121 39.00 2.45 -34.43
CA GLU A 121 40.36 3.03 -34.46
C GLU A 121 40.43 4.48 -33.95
N GLN A 122 39.37 5.25 -34.17
CA GLN A 122 39.25 6.59 -33.60
C GLN A 122 39.28 6.59 -32.07
N VAL A 123 38.62 5.60 -31.44
CA VAL A 123 38.63 5.45 -29.98
C VAL A 123 40.00 5.00 -29.49
N LYS A 124 40.66 4.07 -30.22
CA LYS A 124 42.02 3.66 -29.87
C LYS A 124 43.00 4.83 -29.93
N ALA A 125 42.95 5.66 -30.97
CA ALA A 125 43.78 6.86 -31.07
C ALA A 125 43.58 7.80 -29.88
N ILE A 126 42.32 8.07 -29.50
CA ILE A 126 42.01 8.90 -28.32
C ILE A 126 42.59 8.30 -27.04
N LEU A 127 42.53 6.97 -26.87
CA LEU A 127 43.06 6.31 -25.68
C LEU A 127 44.60 6.27 -25.68
N MET A 128 45.24 6.15 -26.85
CA MET A 128 46.71 6.24 -26.98
C MET A 128 47.21 7.64 -26.59
N ASP A 129 46.49 8.69 -26.95
CA ASP A 129 46.82 10.07 -26.56
C ASP A 129 46.71 10.30 -25.04
N ILE A 130 45.88 9.51 -24.34
CA ILE A 130 45.66 9.61 -22.90
C ILE A 130 46.64 8.70 -22.14
N PHE A 131 46.93 7.52 -22.67
CA PHE A 131 47.71 6.48 -22.01
C PHE A 131 49.01 6.21 -22.78
N ASP A 132 50.11 6.76 -22.26
CA ASP A 132 51.45 6.62 -22.85
C ASP A 132 51.93 5.16 -22.97
N ASP A 133 51.34 4.24 -22.21
CA ASP A 133 51.67 2.82 -22.20
C ASP A 133 50.72 1.94 -23.02
N TYR A 134 49.68 2.52 -23.63
CA TYR A 134 48.80 1.82 -24.55
C TYR A 134 49.22 2.11 -25.99
N ASN A 135 49.72 1.08 -26.69
CA ASN A 135 50.26 1.20 -28.05
C ASN A 135 49.21 0.97 -29.16
N GLY A 136 47.96 0.63 -28.81
CA GLY A 136 46.88 0.37 -29.76
C GLY A 136 46.92 -0.98 -30.49
N GLU A 137 47.98 -1.78 -30.29
CA GLU A 137 48.13 -3.11 -30.91
C GLU A 137 47.36 -4.21 -30.15
N ASP A 138 47.32 -4.13 -28.82
CA ASP A 138 46.54 -5.03 -27.97
C ASP A 138 45.06 -4.63 -27.92
N ASP A 139 44.16 -5.60 -27.78
CA ASP A 139 42.74 -5.31 -27.52
C ASP A 139 42.54 -4.71 -26.11
N LEU A 140 41.51 -3.87 -25.94
CA LEU A 140 41.30 -3.16 -24.66
C LEU A 140 40.94 -4.08 -23.50
N ASP A 141 40.35 -5.26 -23.75
CA ASP A 141 40.05 -6.23 -22.69
C ASP A 141 41.35 -6.82 -22.12
N SER A 142 42.30 -7.16 -23.00
CA SER A 142 43.65 -7.61 -22.64
C SER A 142 44.44 -6.54 -21.88
N TYR A 143 44.43 -5.29 -22.36
CA TYR A 143 45.05 -4.16 -21.65
C TYR A 143 44.49 -3.98 -20.24
N LEU A 144 43.15 -4.00 -20.09
CA LEU A 144 42.52 -3.86 -18.77
C LEU A 144 42.80 -5.05 -17.86
N LYS A 145 42.85 -6.28 -18.38
CA LYS A 145 43.20 -7.48 -17.58
C LYS A 145 44.61 -7.36 -16.99
N LEU A 146 45.60 -6.99 -17.80
CA LEU A 146 46.96 -6.74 -17.33
C LEU A 146 46.98 -5.62 -16.28
N ALA A 147 46.25 -4.52 -16.52
CA ALA A 147 46.15 -3.45 -15.54
C ALA A 147 45.52 -3.90 -14.21
N THR A 148 44.60 -4.88 -14.21
CA THR A 148 44.00 -5.40 -12.96
C THR A 148 44.98 -6.17 -12.06
N GLU A 149 46.14 -6.56 -12.58
CA GLU A 149 47.20 -7.18 -11.77
C GLU A 149 47.87 -6.17 -10.82
N GLN A 150 47.76 -4.86 -11.12
CA GLN A 150 48.30 -3.78 -10.30
C GLN A 150 47.21 -2.77 -9.91
N GLU A 151 46.83 -2.73 -8.62
CA GLU A 151 45.77 -1.85 -8.12
C GLU A 151 46.00 -0.35 -8.39
N SER A 152 47.27 0.10 -8.34
CA SER A 152 47.63 1.48 -8.65
C SER A 152 47.37 1.83 -10.12
N LYS A 153 47.54 0.88 -11.05
CA LYS A 153 47.43 1.12 -12.49
C LYS A 153 45.99 1.40 -12.91
N ILE A 154 45.03 0.62 -12.42
CA ILE A 154 43.59 0.88 -12.66
C ILE A 154 43.17 2.24 -12.08
N SER A 155 43.74 2.63 -10.93
CA SER A 155 43.45 3.94 -10.34
C SER A 155 44.01 5.08 -11.19
N GLU A 156 45.22 4.93 -11.74
CA GLU A 156 45.82 5.89 -12.67
C GLU A 156 44.99 6.05 -13.95
N ILE A 157 44.63 4.92 -14.59
CA ILE A 157 43.77 4.89 -15.78
C ILE A 157 42.44 5.61 -15.49
N TYR A 158 41.82 5.31 -14.35
CA TYR A 158 40.58 5.96 -13.92
C TYR A 158 40.77 7.48 -13.75
N ASN A 159 41.86 7.92 -13.10
CA ASN A 159 42.12 9.33 -12.85
C ASN A 159 42.27 10.11 -14.17
N LYS A 160 43.05 9.60 -15.12
CA LYS A 160 43.25 10.19 -16.45
C LYS A 160 41.94 10.31 -17.23
N LEU A 161 41.07 9.30 -17.20
CA LEU A 161 39.74 9.36 -17.84
C LEU A 161 38.81 10.36 -17.13
N MET A 162 38.83 10.38 -15.80
CA MET A 162 38.01 11.29 -15.01
C MET A 162 38.42 12.75 -15.21
N GLN A 163 39.70 13.02 -15.36
CA GLN A 163 40.23 14.33 -15.71
C GLN A 163 39.56 14.85 -17.00
N LYS A 164 39.56 14.07 -18.09
CA LYS A 164 38.90 14.48 -19.36
C LYS A 164 37.41 14.75 -19.23
N ILE A 165 36.69 13.95 -18.44
CA ILE A 165 35.26 14.18 -18.16
C ILE A 165 35.04 15.47 -17.35
N LEU A 166 35.92 15.74 -16.39
CA LEU A 166 35.85 16.95 -15.57
C LEU A 166 36.21 18.20 -16.37
N GLU A 167 37.20 18.12 -17.26
CA GLU A 167 37.57 19.19 -18.22
C GLU A 167 36.36 19.57 -19.10
N PHE A 168 35.65 18.60 -19.67
CA PHE A 168 34.39 18.85 -20.38
C PHE A 168 33.35 19.57 -19.51
N LYS A 169 33.13 19.10 -18.28
CA LYS A 169 32.17 19.71 -17.36
C LYS A 169 32.57 21.13 -16.96
N LEU A 170 33.86 21.39 -16.79
CA LEU A 170 34.41 22.71 -16.48
C LEU A 170 34.23 23.65 -17.68
N ARG A 171 34.55 23.20 -18.91
CA ARG A 171 34.31 23.95 -20.15
C ARG A 171 32.84 24.35 -20.26
N LYS A 172 31.94 23.38 -20.07
CA LYS A 172 30.49 23.63 -20.12
C LYS A 172 30.03 24.61 -19.05
N LEU A 173 30.57 24.54 -17.85
CA LEU A 173 30.31 25.51 -16.79
C LEU A 173 30.75 26.92 -17.20
N CYS A 174 31.97 27.06 -17.73
CA CYS A 174 32.48 28.36 -18.14
C CYS A 174 31.65 28.99 -19.28
N THR A 175 31.22 28.17 -20.25
CA THR A 175 30.30 28.59 -21.32
C THR A 175 28.93 28.98 -20.77
N ASP A 176 28.33 28.16 -19.90
CA ASP A 176 27.03 28.45 -19.29
C ASP A 176 27.07 29.75 -18.45
N ILE A 177 28.18 30.05 -17.78
CA ILE A 177 28.39 31.31 -17.06
C ILE A 177 28.46 32.48 -18.04
N LYS A 178 29.29 32.37 -19.08
CA LYS A 178 29.49 33.42 -20.10
C LYS A 178 28.19 33.76 -20.85
N ASP A 179 27.39 32.73 -21.16
CA ASP A 179 26.12 32.85 -21.87
C ASP A 179 24.91 33.19 -20.97
N ASP A 180 25.13 33.31 -19.65
CA ASP A 180 24.07 33.45 -18.62
C ASP A 180 22.98 32.36 -18.70
N LYS A 181 23.40 31.12 -18.98
CA LYS A 181 22.56 29.91 -19.09
C LYS A 181 22.67 28.98 -17.87
N VAL A 182 23.30 29.44 -16.79
CA VAL A 182 23.54 28.60 -15.61
C VAL A 182 22.23 28.07 -15.03
N SER A 183 22.14 26.74 -14.94
CA SER A 183 20.93 26.05 -14.51
C SER A 183 21.19 25.21 -13.26
N THR A 184 20.13 24.60 -12.73
CA THR A 184 20.24 23.65 -11.63
C THR A 184 21.03 22.38 -11.98
N LYS A 185 21.26 22.11 -13.28
CA LYS A 185 21.98 20.94 -13.79
C LYS A 185 23.47 21.22 -14.10
N THR A 186 23.89 22.48 -14.04
CA THR A 186 25.27 22.88 -14.29
C THR A 186 26.16 22.47 -13.09
N LEU A 187 27.45 22.22 -13.32
CA LEU A 187 28.42 21.88 -12.27
C LEU A 187 28.42 22.99 -11.20
N LYS A 188 28.29 22.62 -9.92
CA LYS A 188 28.21 23.57 -8.80
C LYS A 188 29.45 23.55 -7.93
N GLU A 189 29.72 22.37 -7.41
CA GLU A 189 30.81 22.09 -6.49
C GLU A 189 31.67 20.97 -7.06
N ILE A 190 32.96 21.01 -6.75
CA ILE A 190 33.92 19.94 -7.00
C ILE A 190 34.57 19.53 -5.67
N THR A 191 34.87 18.25 -5.52
CA THR A 191 35.61 17.71 -4.36
C THR A 191 37.10 18.04 -4.45
N SER A 192 37.84 17.84 -3.35
CA SER A 192 39.30 18.00 -3.36
C SER A 192 40.01 17.09 -4.38
N TYR A 193 39.53 15.86 -4.54
CA TYR A 193 40.03 14.93 -5.57
C TYR A 193 39.76 15.44 -6.99
N GLU A 194 38.54 15.92 -7.28
CA GLU A 194 38.22 16.49 -8.59
C GLU A 194 38.98 17.79 -8.87
N PHE A 195 39.29 18.57 -7.82
CA PHE A 195 40.14 19.75 -7.92
C PHE A 195 41.58 19.39 -8.31
N GLU A 196 42.16 18.35 -7.69
CA GLU A 196 43.50 17.86 -8.05
C GLU A 196 43.57 17.37 -9.50
N LEU A 197 42.53 16.69 -10.00
CA LEU A 197 42.45 16.31 -11.41
C LEU A 197 42.34 17.50 -12.37
N LEU A 198 41.91 18.66 -11.88
CA LEU A 198 41.79 19.90 -12.63
C LEU A 198 42.93 20.89 -12.28
N ALA A 199 44.02 20.40 -11.69
CA ALA A 199 45.13 21.24 -11.23
C ALA A 199 45.68 22.15 -12.34
N ASP A 200 45.77 21.65 -13.58
CA ASP A 200 46.27 22.40 -14.72
C ASP A 200 45.48 23.69 -14.99
N TYR A 201 44.20 23.74 -14.59
CA TYR A 201 43.32 24.89 -14.76
C TYR A 201 43.08 25.67 -13.46
N LEU A 202 43.12 24.99 -12.30
CA LEU A 202 42.65 25.53 -11.04
C LEU A 202 43.72 25.69 -9.96
N ALA A 203 44.89 25.05 -10.08
CA ALA A 203 45.91 25.05 -9.02
C ALA A 203 46.47 26.46 -8.74
N ASN A 204 46.64 27.28 -9.79
CA ASN A 204 47.06 28.68 -9.66
C ASN A 204 46.07 29.53 -8.84
N TYR A 205 44.83 29.08 -8.73
CA TYR A 205 43.75 29.73 -7.98
C TYR A 205 43.45 29.05 -6.65
N SER A 206 44.25 28.06 -6.24
CA SER A 206 44.02 27.26 -5.03
C SER A 206 43.93 28.09 -3.75
N GLU A 207 44.84 29.05 -3.56
CA GLU A 207 44.81 29.97 -2.41
C GLU A 207 43.53 30.80 -2.39
N SER A 208 43.14 31.37 -3.52
CA SER A 208 41.89 32.15 -3.66
C SER A 208 40.66 31.29 -3.38
N LEU A 209 40.60 30.09 -3.94
CA LEU A 209 39.50 29.14 -3.75
C LEU A 209 39.38 28.64 -2.30
N LYS A 210 40.49 28.56 -1.55
CA LYS A 210 40.50 28.14 -0.15
C LYS A 210 40.18 29.28 0.83
N THR A 211 40.68 30.48 0.56
CA THR A 211 40.67 31.59 1.54
C THR A 211 39.52 32.58 1.34
N GLN A 212 39.09 32.80 0.10
CA GLN A 212 38.07 33.81 -0.18
C GLN A 212 36.67 33.36 0.26
N LYS A 213 35.84 34.37 0.58
CA LYS A 213 34.44 34.22 0.94
C LYS A 213 33.59 35.11 0.05
N PHE A 214 32.32 34.76 -0.07
CA PHE A 214 31.33 35.57 -0.74
C PHE A 214 30.08 35.75 0.11
N SER A 215 29.44 36.90 -0.05
CA SER A 215 28.17 37.20 0.62
C SER A 215 26.99 36.78 -0.25
N TYR A 216 25.99 36.17 0.40
CA TYR A 216 24.71 35.81 -0.20
C TYR A 216 23.56 36.11 0.77
N THR A 217 22.37 36.32 0.23
CA THR A 217 21.16 36.52 1.03
C THR A 217 20.44 35.19 1.22
N ASP A 218 20.20 34.79 2.47
CA ASP A 218 19.45 33.57 2.75
C ASP A 218 17.95 33.72 2.47
N LYS A 219 17.18 32.63 2.61
CA LYS A 219 15.73 32.63 2.37
C LYS A 219 14.95 33.54 3.33
N GLN A 220 15.56 34.00 4.41
CA GLN A 220 14.97 34.94 5.36
C GLN A 220 15.39 36.39 5.09
N GLY A 221 16.18 36.66 4.04
CA GLY A 221 16.63 38.01 3.71
C GLY A 221 17.91 38.43 4.43
N ASN A 222 18.56 37.54 5.18
CA ASN A 222 19.77 37.88 5.93
C ASN A 222 21.02 37.71 5.07
N LEU A 223 21.92 38.70 5.10
CA LEU A 223 23.22 38.61 4.47
C LEU A 223 24.11 37.63 5.26
N LYS A 224 24.66 36.63 4.58
CA LYS A 224 25.58 35.63 5.14
C LYS A 224 26.82 35.53 4.28
N GLU A 225 27.96 35.30 4.91
CA GLU A 225 29.21 34.97 4.22
C GLU A 225 29.41 33.46 4.17
N LEU A 226 29.87 32.96 3.04
CA LEU A 226 30.27 31.57 2.84
C LEU A 226 31.64 31.52 2.18
N SER A 227 32.52 30.62 2.64
CA SER A 227 33.76 30.34 1.92
C SER A 227 33.47 29.59 0.62
N TYR A 228 34.28 29.83 -0.42
CA TYR A 228 34.24 28.99 -1.61
C TYR A 228 34.66 27.54 -1.30
N TYR A 229 35.45 27.32 -0.25
CA TYR A 229 35.79 25.98 0.22
C TYR A 229 35.05 25.65 1.53
N HIS A 230 34.18 24.63 1.49
CA HIS A 230 33.39 24.23 2.64
C HIS A 230 33.05 22.73 2.60
N HIS A 231 33.19 22.03 3.72
CA HIS A 231 32.98 20.58 3.83
C HIS A 231 33.71 19.74 2.75
N ASP A 232 35.02 19.99 2.56
CA ASP A 232 35.85 19.29 1.57
C ASP A 232 35.41 19.44 0.10
N LYS A 233 34.79 20.58 -0.22
CA LYS A 233 34.37 20.91 -1.58
C LYS A 233 34.62 22.37 -1.91
N TYR A 234 34.94 22.62 -3.18
CA TYR A 234 35.09 23.94 -3.77
C TYR A 234 33.83 24.30 -4.58
N ASN A 235 33.21 25.44 -4.27
CA ASN A 235 32.09 26.01 -5.03
C ASN A 235 32.63 26.74 -6.27
N ILE A 236 33.08 25.94 -7.25
CA ILE A 236 33.71 26.43 -8.46
C ILE A 236 32.77 27.29 -9.31
N GLN A 237 31.46 27.00 -9.30
CA GLN A 237 30.47 27.79 -10.05
C GLN A 237 30.39 29.23 -9.54
N GLU A 238 30.27 29.41 -8.22
CA GLU A 238 30.16 30.75 -7.65
C GLU A 238 31.48 31.52 -7.76
N PHE A 239 32.62 30.82 -7.64
CA PHE A 239 33.93 31.42 -7.86
C PHE A 239 34.08 31.97 -9.28
N LEU A 240 33.82 31.15 -10.30
CA LEU A 240 33.97 31.56 -11.71
C LEU A 240 32.96 32.64 -12.12
N LYS A 241 31.73 32.60 -11.59
CA LYS A 241 30.73 33.66 -11.79
C LYS A 241 31.21 35.03 -11.32
N ARG A 242 31.98 35.06 -10.22
CA ARG A 242 32.49 36.30 -9.61
C ARG A 242 33.84 36.72 -10.18
N HIS A 243 34.50 35.84 -10.93
CA HIS A 243 35.78 36.09 -11.57
C HIS A 243 35.68 35.84 -13.08
N ALA A 244 34.96 36.71 -13.79
CA ALA A 244 34.69 36.57 -15.22
C ALA A 244 35.97 36.48 -16.08
N THR A 245 37.03 37.18 -15.70
CA THR A 245 38.35 37.10 -16.37
C THR A 245 38.97 35.72 -16.24
N ILE A 246 38.96 35.14 -15.04
CA ILE A 246 39.44 33.77 -14.79
C ILE A 246 38.58 32.75 -15.55
N ASN A 247 37.27 32.96 -15.59
CA ASN A 247 36.34 32.12 -16.36
C ASN A 247 36.67 32.11 -17.85
N ASP A 248 36.90 33.28 -18.44
CA ASP A 248 37.25 33.41 -19.86
C ASP A 248 38.64 32.88 -20.18
N GLU A 249 39.61 33.02 -19.28
CA GLU A 249 40.95 32.45 -19.42
C GLU A 249 40.90 30.92 -19.44
N ILE A 250 40.25 30.32 -18.44
CA ILE A 250 40.06 28.86 -18.37
C ILE A 250 39.29 28.35 -19.60
N LEU A 251 38.24 29.06 -20.02
CA LEU A 251 37.49 28.70 -21.22
C LEU A 251 38.35 28.78 -22.48
N GLY A 252 39.21 29.80 -22.60
CA GLY A 252 40.14 29.97 -23.71
C GLY A 252 41.09 28.77 -23.84
N THR A 253 41.64 28.29 -22.73
CA THR A 253 42.50 27.09 -22.70
C THR A 253 41.71 25.81 -23.01
N LEU A 254 40.45 25.69 -22.57
CA LEU A 254 39.62 24.50 -22.81
C LEU A 254 38.99 24.44 -24.21
N LEU A 255 39.06 25.51 -25.01
CA LEU A 255 38.48 25.55 -26.36
C LEU A 255 39.37 24.91 -27.43
N THR A 256 40.60 24.52 -27.10
CA THR A 256 41.55 23.89 -28.05
C THR A 256 41.28 22.40 -28.29
N ASP A 257 40.45 21.76 -27.46
CA ASP A 257 40.25 20.30 -27.47
C ASP A 257 38.79 19.94 -27.79
N ASP A 258 38.57 18.84 -28.52
CA ASP A 258 37.23 18.31 -28.85
C ASP A 258 36.62 17.53 -27.67
N PHE A 259 36.13 18.26 -26.66
CA PHE A 259 35.61 17.66 -25.42
C PHE A 259 34.18 17.10 -25.51
N ASP A 260 33.42 17.36 -26.58
CA ASP A 260 31.98 17.03 -26.64
C ASP A 260 31.73 15.51 -26.63
N ILE A 261 32.72 14.72 -27.07
CA ILE A 261 32.72 13.25 -26.99
C ILE A 261 32.62 12.73 -25.54
N TRP A 262 33.03 13.50 -24.53
CA TRP A 262 33.01 13.12 -23.10
C TRP A 262 31.68 13.44 -22.40
N ASN A 263 30.66 13.88 -23.13
CA ASN A 263 29.34 14.26 -22.59
C ASN A 263 28.46 13.06 -22.19
N PHE A 264 28.87 12.30 -21.20
CA PHE A 264 28.12 11.16 -20.69
C PHE A 264 28.26 10.96 -19.18
N ASN A 265 27.47 10.05 -18.61
CA ASN A 265 27.54 9.70 -17.19
C ASN A 265 28.36 8.42 -16.99
N PHE A 266 29.61 8.55 -16.58
CA PHE A 266 30.53 7.43 -16.36
C PHE A 266 30.04 6.36 -15.35
N GLU A 267 29.12 6.69 -14.44
CA GLU A 267 28.63 5.74 -13.45
C GLU A 267 27.62 4.73 -14.03
N LYS A 268 27.04 5.02 -15.20
CA LYS A 268 25.93 4.24 -15.77
C LYS A 268 26.08 4.07 -17.27
N PHE A 269 25.98 2.82 -17.72
CA PHE A 269 25.89 2.47 -19.13
C PHE A 269 24.65 1.62 -19.37
N ASP A 270 23.79 2.03 -20.30
CA ASP A 270 22.54 1.34 -20.63
C ASP A 270 22.71 0.63 -21.98
N PHE A 271 23.02 -0.67 -21.96
CA PHE A 271 23.30 -1.44 -23.17
C PHE A 271 22.12 -1.41 -24.14
N ASP A 272 20.89 -1.62 -23.65
CA ASP A 272 19.69 -1.67 -24.50
C ASP A 272 19.47 -0.38 -25.32
N LYS A 273 19.94 0.77 -24.82
CA LYS A 273 19.82 2.07 -25.53
C LYS A 273 21.01 2.39 -26.43
N ASN A 274 22.15 1.77 -26.20
CA ASN A 274 23.39 2.07 -26.90
C ASN A 274 23.80 0.94 -27.84
N GLU A 275 23.11 -0.20 -27.84
CA GLU A 275 23.42 -1.36 -28.70
C GLU A 275 23.46 -0.97 -30.18
N GLU A 276 22.43 -0.28 -30.67
CA GLU A 276 22.39 0.21 -32.06
C GLU A 276 23.56 1.17 -32.36
N LYS A 277 23.89 2.05 -31.42
CA LYS A 277 25.01 2.98 -31.54
C LYS A 277 26.36 2.27 -31.54
N LEU A 278 26.53 1.21 -30.74
CA LEU A 278 27.75 0.41 -30.67
C LEU A 278 27.95 -0.44 -31.93
N GLN A 279 26.87 -0.84 -32.59
CA GLN A 279 26.91 -1.69 -33.80
C GLN A 279 27.00 -0.89 -35.10
N ASN A 280 26.33 0.27 -35.18
CA ASN A 280 26.26 1.06 -36.40
C ASN A 280 27.37 2.13 -36.48
N GLN A 281 28.37 1.92 -37.34
CA GLN A 281 29.49 2.85 -37.55
C GLN A 281 29.07 4.20 -38.16
N GLU A 282 27.90 4.28 -38.82
CA GLU A 282 27.37 5.53 -39.39
C GLU A 282 26.64 6.40 -38.35
N ASP A 283 26.41 5.89 -37.14
CA ASP A 283 25.80 6.68 -36.07
C ASP A 283 26.77 7.75 -35.57
N LYS A 284 26.31 9.00 -35.51
CA LYS A 284 27.10 10.15 -35.05
C LYS A 284 27.62 10.01 -33.60
N ASP A 285 26.98 9.19 -32.78
CA ASP A 285 27.35 8.96 -31.38
C ASP A 285 28.16 7.66 -31.20
N HIS A 286 28.55 6.96 -32.27
CA HIS A 286 29.24 5.66 -32.23
C HIS A 286 30.52 5.69 -31.38
N THR A 287 31.43 6.62 -31.69
CA THR A 287 32.70 6.82 -30.97
C THR A 287 32.47 7.16 -29.49
N GLN A 288 31.50 8.03 -29.21
CA GLN A 288 31.13 8.38 -27.83
C GLN A 288 30.57 7.18 -27.05
N ALA A 289 29.77 6.32 -27.69
CA ALA A 289 29.20 5.15 -27.03
C ALA A 289 30.28 4.13 -26.62
N HIS A 290 31.28 3.89 -27.47
CA HIS A 290 32.43 3.03 -27.17
C HIS A 290 33.31 3.60 -26.06
N LEU A 291 33.63 4.90 -26.10
CA LEU A 291 34.37 5.58 -25.02
C LEU A 291 33.60 5.53 -23.69
N HIS A 292 32.30 5.79 -23.71
CA HIS A 292 31.46 5.74 -22.51
C HIS A 292 31.45 4.33 -21.92
N HIS A 293 31.34 3.30 -22.76
CA HIS A 293 31.41 1.90 -22.34
C HIS A 293 32.75 1.57 -21.67
N PHE A 294 33.87 1.98 -22.27
CA PHE A 294 35.22 1.77 -21.71
C PHE A 294 35.39 2.43 -20.32
N VAL A 295 35.02 3.71 -20.19
CA VAL A 295 35.11 4.42 -18.89
C VAL A 295 34.24 3.73 -17.83
N PHE A 296 33.03 3.29 -18.23
CA PHE A 296 32.14 2.56 -17.34
C PHE A 296 32.76 1.23 -16.89
N VAL A 297 33.46 0.51 -17.77
CA VAL A 297 34.21 -0.73 -17.43
C VAL A 297 35.28 -0.43 -16.38
N VAL A 298 36.14 0.56 -16.61
CA VAL A 298 37.23 0.93 -15.67
C VAL A 298 36.66 1.28 -14.30
N ASN A 299 35.57 2.05 -14.25
CA ASN A 299 34.88 2.39 -13.01
C ASN A 299 34.34 1.14 -12.28
N LYS A 300 33.79 0.17 -13.02
CA LYS A 300 33.30 -1.10 -12.45
C LYS A 300 34.45 -1.95 -11.89
N ILE A 301 35.53 -2.11 -12.65
CA ILE A 301 36.73 -2.85 -12.22
C ILE A 301 37.31 -2.23 -10.95
N LYS A 302 37.53 -0.91 -10.93
CA LYS A 302 38.04 -0.19 -9.75
C LYS A 302 37.16 -0.40 -8.52
N SER A 303 35.83 -0.33 -8.69
CA SER A 303 34.87 -0.55 -7.61
C SER A 303 34.86 -2.00 -7.10
N GLU A 304 35.03 -2.96 -8.01
CA GLU A 304 35.14 -4.38 -7.68
C GLU A 304 36.41 -4.68 -6.88
N MET A 305 37.56 -4.17 -7.32
CA MET A 305 38.85 -4.33 -6.62
C MET A 305 38.78 -3.75 -5.21
N ALA A 306 38.24 -2.54 -5.06
CA ALA A 306 38.12 -1.87 -3.76
C ALA A 306 37.14 -2.56 -2.79
N SER A 307 36.02 -3.09 -3.29
CA SER A 307 34.95 -3.64 -2.43
C SER A 307 35.02 -5.16 -2.24
N GLY A 308 35.70 -5.87 -3.15
CA GLY A 308 35.66 -7.33 -3.30
C GLY A 308 34.28 -7.89 -3.65
N GLY A 309 33.31 -7.03 -3.95
CA GLY A 309 31.93 -7.37 -4.26
C GLY A 309 31.73 -7.55 -5.75
N ARG A 310 31.55 -8.79 -6.19
CA ARG A 310 31.30 -9.11 -7.60
C ARG A 310 30.18 -10.10 -7.85
N HIS A 311 29.71 -10.09 -9.10
CA HIS A 311 28.67 -10.99 -9.56
C HIS A 311 29.19 -12.44 -9.66
N ARG A 312 28.27 -13.39 -9.61
CA ARG A 312 28.54 -14.83 -9.69
C ARG A 312 29.30 -15.24 -10.94
N SER A 313 29.02 -14.62 -12.08
CA SER A 313 29.72 -14.91 -13.35
C SER A 313 31.18 -14.50 -13.31
N GLN A 314 31.50 -13.35 -12.70
CA GLN A 314 32.88 -12.90 -12.53
C GLN A 314 33.67 -13.84 -11.62
N TYR A 315 33.04 -14.36 -10.57
CA TYR A 315 33.64 -15.43 -9.75
C TYR A 315 33.95 -16.70 -10.57
N PHE A 316 33.14 -17.06 -11.57
CA PHE A 316 33.46 -18.18 -12.44
C PHE A 316 34.71 -17.90 -13.27
N GLN A 317 34.89 -16.66 -13.74
CA GLN A 317 36.12 -16.26 -14.42
C GLN A 317 37.33 -16.29 -13.47
N GLU A 318 37.20 -15.83 -12.22
CA GLU A 318 38.29 -15.89 -11.23
C GLU A 318 38.79 -17.33 -11.02
N ILE A 319 37.88 -18.30 -10.86
CA ILE A 319 38.29 -19.70 -10.68
C ILE A 319 38.83 -20.32 -11.96
N THR A 320 38.38 -19.87 -13.15
CA THR A 320 38.99 -20.25 -14.43
C THR A 320 40.44 -19.77 -14.48
N ASN A 321 40.68 -18.48 -14.22
CA ASN A 321 42.03 -17.90 -14.21
C ASN A 321 42.95 -18.61 -13.22
N VAL A 322 42.45 -18.95 -12.02
CA VAL A 322 43.22 -19.72 -11.03
C VAL A 322 43.60 -21.09 -11.56
N LEU A 323 42.70 -21.78 -12.24
CA LEU A 323 42.94 -23.14 -12.70
C LEU A 323 43.79 -23.20 -13.97
N ASP A 324 43.77 -22.16 -14.81
CA ASP A 324 44.62 -22.04 -16.01
C ASP A 324 46.06 -21.59 -15.68
N GLU A 325 46.27 -20.91 -14.55
CA GLU A 325 47.56 -20.38 -14.12
C GLU A 325 48.57 -21.49 -13.78
N ASN A 326 49.79 -21.35 -14.31
CA ASN A 326 50.89 -22.32 -14.16
C ASN A 326 52.00 -21.83 -13.20
N ASN A 327 51.95 -20.57 -12.77
CA ASN A 327 52.98 -19.91 -11.99
C ASN A 327 52.55 -19.60 -10.53
N HIS A 328 51.58 -20.35 -9.99
CA HIS A 328 51.22 -20.27 -8.58
C HIS A 328 52.44 -20.54 -7.69
N GLN A 329 52.62 -19.70 -6.66
CA GLN A 329 53.71 -19.86 -5.68
C GLN A 329 53.30 -20.83 -4.56
N GLU A 330 52.01 -20.91 -4.27
CA GLU A 330 51.47 -21.79 -3.25
C GLU A 330 51.41 -23.24 -3.75
N GLY A 331 52.14 -24.14 -3.07
CA GLY A 331 52.25 -25.54 -3.46
C GLY A 331 50.90 -26.25 -3.67
N TYR A 332 49.90 -25.97 -2.83
CA TYR A 332 48.58 -26.59 -2.95
C TYR A 332 47.81 -26.21 -4.22
N LEU A 333 48.02 -25.00 -4.78
CA LEU A 333 47.44 -24.60 -6.06
C LEU A 333 48.29 -25.11 -7.22
N LYS A 334 49.61 -24.88 -7.16
CA LYS A 334 50.54 -25.32 -8.20
C LYS A 334 50.41 -26.81 -8.50
N ASN A 335 50.48 -27.65 -7.46
CA ASN A 335 50.36 -29.10 -7.60
C ASN A 335 48.97 -29.52 -8.09
N PHE A 336 47.92 -28.81 -7.65
CA PHE A 336 46.55 -29.10 -8.07
C PHE A 336 46.33 -28.78 -9.55
N CYS A 337 46.77 -27.60 -10.01
CA CYS A 337 46.68 -27.19 -11.42
C CYS A 337 47.55 -28.08 -12.31
N GLU A 338 48.78 -28.41 -11.90
CA GLU A 338 49.65 -29.33 -12.64
C GLU A 338 49.00 -30.71 -12.84
N ASN A 339 48.39 -31.27 -11.79
CA ASN A 339 47.68 -32.55 -11.90
C ASN A 339 46.45 -32.46 -12.82
N LEU A 340 45.73 -31.32 -12.83
CA LEU A 340 44.59 -31.09 -13.71
C LEU A 340 45.03 -30.93 -15.18
N HIS A 341 46.08 -30.17 -15.45
CA HIS A 341 46.66 -30.00 -16.80
C HIS A 341 47.18 -31.33 -17.36
N ASN A 342 47.82 -32.13 -16.50
CA ASN A 342 48.30 -33.47 -16.82
C ASN A 342 47.21 -34.56 -16.80
N LYS A 343 45.92 -34.17 -16.75
CA LYS A 343 44.76 -35.07 -16.86
C LYS A 343 44.65 -36.16 -15.78
N LYS A 344 45.33 -35.99 -14.65
CA LYS A 344 45.35 -36.98 -13.55
C LYS A 344 44.02 -37.04 -12.79
N TYR A 345 43.18 -36.01 -12.87
CA TYR A 345 41.85 -36.00 -12.26
C TYR A 345 40.80 -36.53 -13.21
N SER A 346 40.75 -37.85 -13.43
CA SER A 346 39.73 -38.52 -14.27
C SER A 346 39.59 -37.89 -15.66
N ASN A 347 40.70 -37.45 -16.27
CA ASN A 347 40.75 -36.77 -17.56
C ASN A 347 39.91 -35.47 -17.65
N LEU A 348 39.61 -34.84 -16.52
CA LEU A 348 38.89 -33.57 -16.50
C LEU A 348 39.73 -32.43 -17.09
N SER A 349 39.07 -31.53 -17.82
CA SER A 349 39.63 -30.23 -18.20
C SER A 349 39.36 -29.16 -17.14
N VAL A 350 40.08 -28.03 -17.22
CA VAL A 350 39.78 -26.82 -16.45
C VAL A 350 38.31 -26.45 -16.60
N LYS A 351 37.81 -26.39 -17.84
CA LYS A 351 36.41 -26.10 -18.14
C LYS A 351 35.44 -27.07 -17.44
N ASN A 352 35.73 -28.38 -17.43
CA ASN A 352 34.87 -29.34 -16.76
C ASN A 352 34.81 -29.09 -15.25
N LEU A 353 35.96 -28.85 -14.62
CA LEU A 353 36.02 -28.59 -13.18
C LEU A 353 35.33 -27.26 -12.82
N VAL A 354 35.54 -26.20 -13.61
CA VAL A 354 34.85 -24.90 -13.45
C VAL A 354 33.33 -25.07 -13.57
N ASN A 355 32.87 -25.84 -14.57
CA ASN A 355 31.44 -26.12 -14.74
C ASN A 355 30.86 -26.82 -13.50
N LEU A 356 31.50 -27.89 -13.02
CA LEU A 356 31.03 -28.63 -11.84
C LEU A 356 31.05 -27.76 -10.58
N VAL A 357 32.17 -27.11 -10.29
CA VAL A 357 32.31 -26.20 -9.13
C VAL A 357 31.31 -25.06 -9.22
N GLY A 358 31.15 -24.45 -10.40
CA GLY A 358 30.24 -23.34 -10.64
C GLY A 358 28.77 -23.71 -10.43
N ASN A 359 28.32 -24.82 -11.02
CA ASN A 359 26.97 -25.35 -10.86
C ASN A 359 26.65 -25.68 -9.39
N LEU A 360 27.59 -26.32 -8.67
CA LEU A 360 27.44 -26.60 -7.24
C LEU A 360 27.48 -25.32 -6.40
N SER A 361 28.34 -24.35 -6.76
CA SER A 361 28.39 -23.02 -6.19
C SER A 361 27.11 -22.22 -6.44
N ASN A 362 26.24 -22.59 -7.37
CA ASN A 362 24.94 -21.95 -7.55
C ASN A 362 23.87 -22.45 -6.58
N LEU A 363 24.05 -23.63 -5.95
CA LEU A 363 23.08 -24.19 -5.04
C LEU A 363 22.78 -23.25 -3.87
N GLU A 364 21.50 -23.08 -3.60
CA GLU A 364 21.01 -22.44 -2.39
C GLU A 364 21.13 -23.40 -1.19
N LEU A 365 20.97 -22.88 0.03
CA LEU A 365 20.92 -23.74 1.21
C LEU A 365 19.74 -24.74 1.18
N LYS A 366 18.65 -24.40 0.47
CA LYS A 366 17.42 -25.19 0.44
C LYS A 366 17.65 -26.61 -0.13
N PRO A 367 18.19 -26.79 -1.36
CA PRO A 367 18.51 -28.13 -1.88
C PRO A 367 19.60 -28.83 -1.09
N LEU A 368 20.69 -28.14 -0.71
CA LEU A 368 21.78 -28.76 0.07
C LEU A 368 21.27 -29.35 1.39
N ARG A 369 20.40 -28.64 2.09
CA ARG A 369 19.77 -29.16 3.30
C ARG A 369 18.84 -30.34 3.00
N LYS A 370 18.13 -30.37 1.87
CA LYS A 370 17.28 -31.52 1.51
C LYS A 370 18.10 -32.79 1.30
N TYR A 371 19.30 -32.67 0.69
CA TYR A 371 20.22 -33.79 0.53
C TYR A 371 20.73 -34.30 1.89
N PHE A 372 21.36 -33.42 2.68
CA PHE A 372 21.97 -33.79 3.96
C PHE A 372 21.00 -33.98 5.14
N ASN A 373 19.69 -33.75 4.96
CA ASN A 373 18.70 -33.97 6.01
C ASN A 373 18.26 -35.44 6.05
N ASP A 374 19.25 -36.30 6.24
CA ASP A 374 19.11 -37.74 6.39
C ASP A 374 20.08 -38.22 7.47
N LYS A 375 19.63 -39.16 8.30
CA LYS A 375 20.44 -39.73 9.38
C LYS A 375 21.55 -40.64 8.87
N ILE A 376 21.51 -41.08 7.60
CA ILE A 376 22.59 -41.85 7.00
C ILE A 376 23.94 -41.12 7.07
N HIS A 377 23.93 -39.79 7.01
CA HIS A 377 25.12 -38.94 7.10
C HIS A 377 25.68 -38.78 8.53
N ALA A 378 25.05 -39.39 9.55
CA ALA A 378 25.40 -39.13 10.95
C ALA A 378 26.78 -39.69 11.35
N LYS A 379 27.20 -40.82 10.77
CA LYS A 379 28.53 -41.42 11.02
C LYS A 379 29.58 -40.84 10.09
N ALA A 380 29.27 -40.82 8.80
CA ALA A 380 30.06 -40.22 7.74
C ALA A 380 29.09 -39.74 6.65
N ASP A 381 29.49 -38.74 5.88
CA ASP A 381 28.72 -38.34 4.71
C ASP A 381 28.64 -39.51 3.71
N HIS A 382 27.51 -39.61 3.00
CA HIS A 382 27.19 -40.75 2.14
C HIS A 382 26.82 -40.21 0.77
N TRP A 383 27.43 -40.77 -0.28
CA TRP A 383 27.12 -40.44 -1.66
C TRP A 383 25.99 -41.32 -2.18
N ASP A 384 24.99 -40.66 -2.74
CA ASP A 384 23.88 -41.25 -3.48
C ASP A 384 23.57 -40.30 -4.64
N GLU A 385 23.95 -40.70 -5.85
CA GLU A 385 23.76 -39.91 -7.07
C GLU A 385 22.27 -39.76 -7.41
N GLN A 386 21.45 -40.79 -7.21
CA GLN A 386 20.03 -40.74 -7.49
C GLN A 386 19.35 -39.70 -6.58
N LYS A 387 19.64 -39.73 -5.28
CA LYS A 387 19.11 -38.75 -4.32
C LYS A 387 19.57 -37.33 -4.64
N PHE A 388 20.83 -37.17 -5.06
CA PHE A 388 21.35 -35.87 -5.49
C PHE A 388 20.61 -35.36 -6.73
N THR A 389 20.40 -36.25 -7.71
CA THR A 389 19.67 -35.97 -8.95
C THR A 389 18.25 -35.50 -8.69
N GLU A 390 17.49 -36.22 -7.87
CA GLU A 390 16.14 -35.81 -7.45
C GLU A 390 16.15 -34.43 -6.78
N THR A 391 17.11 -34.19 -5.90
CA THR A 391 17.23 -32.93 -5.15
C THR A 391 17.55 -31.75 -6.06
N TYR A 392 18.48 -31.92 -7.00
CA TYR A 392 18.89 -30.90 -7.96
C TYR A 392 17.78 -30.60 -8.97
N CYS A 393 17.20 -31.64 -9.58
CA CYS A 393 16.09 -31.51 -10.53
C CYS A 393 14.88 -30.84 -9.89
N HIS A 394 14.50 -31.24 -8.67
CA HIS A 394 13.40 -30.59 -7.96
C HIS A 394 13.66 -29.12 -7.64
N TRP A 395 14.92 -28.74 -7.36
CA TRP A 395 15.28 -27.34 -7.13
C TRP A 395 15.13 -26.50 -8.40
N ILE A 396 15.70 -26.93 -9.53
CA ILE A 396 15.57 -26.22 -10.80
C ILE A 396 14.11 -26.20 -11.25
N LEU A 397 13.47 -27.37 -11.38
CA LEU A 397 12.16 -27.50 -12.02
C LEU A 397 10.98 -27.06 -11.14
N GLY A 398 11.08 -27.20 -9.82
CA GLY A 398 9.96 -27.03 -8.89
C GLY A 398 10.04 -25.78 -8.01
N GLU A 399 11.25 -25.32 -7.68
CA GLU A 399 11.47 -24.27 -6.67
C GLU A 399 11.86 -22.92 -7.27
N TRP A 400 12.51 -22.89 -8.44
CA TRP A 400 12.84 -21.65 -9.14
C TRP A 400 11.58 -20.89 -9.56
N ARG A 401 11.69 -19.56 -9.51
CA ARG A 401 10.65 -18.63 -9.96
C ARG A 401 11.31 -17.60 -10.84
N VAL A 402 10.99 -17.63 -12.14
CA VAL A 402 11.54 -16.69 -13.12
C VAL A 402 10.51 -15.60 -13.39
N GLY A 403 10.89 -14.34 -13.21
CA GLY A 403 10.03 -13.19 -13.38
C GLY A 403 10.55 -12.19 -14.41
N VAL A 404 9.85 -11.06 -14.53
CA VAL A 404 10.20 -9.98 -15.49
C VAL A 404 11.56 -9.32 -15.23
N LYS A 405 12.15 -9.53 -14.05
CA LYS A 405 13.46 -8.98 -13.73
C LYS A 405 14.58 -9.89 -14.21
N ASP A 406 14.33 -11.18 -14.36
CA ASP A 406 15.32 -12.20 -14.70
C ASP A 406 15.47 -12.27 -16.24
N GLN A 407 15.90 -11.16 -16.85
CA GLN A 407 15.88 -10.96 -18.31
C GLN A 407 16.63 -12.05 -19.09
N ASP A 408 17.78 -12.49 -18.58
CA ASP A 408 18.57 -13.55 -19.22
C ASP A 408 17.90 -14.93 -19.22
N LYS A 409 16.83 -15.11 -18.43
CA LYS A 409 16.12 -16.39 -18.27
C LYS A 409 14.75 -16.44 -18.96
N LYS A 410 14.35 -15.37 -19.66
CA LYS A 410 13.13 -15.37 -20.48
C LYS A 410 13.29 -16.34 -21.68
N ASP A 411 12.16 -16.76 -22.24
CA ASP A 411 12.14 -17.59 -23.44
C ASP A 411 12.91 -16.88 -24.57
N GLY A 412 13.84 -17.59 -25.22
CA GLY A 412 14.69 -17.06 -26.31
C GLY A 412 15.91 -16.25 -25.86
N ALA A 413 16.12 -16.00 -24.55
CA ALA A 413 17.35 -15.38 -24.07
C ALA A 413 18.49 -16.38 -23.87
N LYS A 414 19.73 -15.86 -23.81
CA LYS A 414 20.97 -16.65 -23.69
C LYS A 414 20.96 -17.73 -22.60
N TYR A 415 20.29 -17.49 -21.47
CA TYR A 415 20.20 -18.42 -20.35
C TYR A 415 18.75 -18.82 -20.05
N SER A 416 17.93 -18.93 -21.10
CA SER A 416 16.53 -19.33 -21.08
C SER A 416 16.26 -20.49 -20.11
N TYR A 417 15.36 -20.24 -19.16
CA TYR A 417 14.99 -21.22 -18.15
C TYR A 417 14.25 -22.42 -18.75
N LYS A 418 13.46 -22.18 -19.80
CA LYS A 418 12.74 -23.24 -20.52
C LYS A 418 13.71 -24.23 -21.16
N ASP A 419 14.75 -23.70 -21.79
CA ASP A 419 15.76 -24.53 -22.46
C ASP A 419 16.59 -25.32 -21.45
N LEU A 420 17.00 -24.70 -20.34
CA LEU A 420 17.64 -25.39 -19.22
C LEU A 420 16.77 -26.52 -18.67
N CYS A 421 15.46 -26.30 -18.50
CA CYS A 421 14.55 -27.31 -17.98
C CYS A 421 14.40 -28.51 -18.93
N ASN A 422 14.32 -28.25 -20.23
CA ASN A 422 14.16 -29.29 -21.25
C ASN A 422 15.42 -30.15 -21.35
N GLU A 423 16.59 -29.50 -21.41
CA GLU A 423 17.88 -30.18 -21.46
C GLU A 423 18.12 -31.02 -20.20
N LEU A 424 17.88 -30.47 -19.01
CA LEU A 424 18.04 -31.19 -17.74
C LEU A 424 17.18 -32.45 -17.71
N LYS A 425 15.90 -32.37 -18.10
CA LYS A 425 14.99 -33.55 -18.12
C LYS A 425 15.46 -34.64 -19.08
N GLN A 426 16.04 -34.26 -20.22
CA GLN A 426 16.51 -35.21 -21.24
C GLN A 426 17.88 -35.81 -20.92
N LYS A 427 18.77 -35.05 -20.28
CA LYS A 427 20.15 -35.49 -20.01
C LYS A 427 20.21 -36.47 -18.83
N VAL A 428 19.46 -36.22 -17.75
CA VAL A 428 19.46 -37.10 -16.56
C VAL A 428 18.85 -38.48 -16.79
N THR A 429 18.17 -38.69 -17.92
CA THR A 429 17.67 -40.02 -18.32
C THR A 429 18.66 -40.78 -19.21
N LYS A 430 19.69 -40.10 -19.72
CA LYS A 430 20.69 -40.67 -20.64
C LYS A 430 22.02 -40.97 -19.96
N ALA A 431 22.42 -40.15 -18.98
CA ALA A 431 23.66 -40.27 -18.22
C ALA A 431 23.48 -39.74 -16.79
N GLY A 432 24.52 -39.89 -15.96
CA GLY A 432 24.56 -39.36 -14.60
C GLY A 432 24.42 -37.84 -14.58
N LEU A 433 23.88 -37.29 -13.49
CA LEU A 433 23.76 -35.83 -13.34
C LEU A 433 25.13 -35.17 -13.31
N ILE A 434 26.13 -35.82 -12.71
CA ILE A 434 27.48 -35.24 -12.59
C ILE A 434 28.11 -35.02 -13.97
N ASP A 435 27.96 -35.96 -14.90
CA ASP A 435 28.44 -35.81 -16.29
C ASP A 435 27.79 -34.61 -16.97
N PHE A 436 26.48 -34.42 -16.78
CA PHE A 436 25.80 -33.23 -17.27
C PHE A 436 26.34 -31.94 -16.65
N LEU A 437 26.64 -31.93 -15.35
CA LEU A 437 27.17 -30.74 -14.67
C LEU A 437 28.63 -30.42 -15.04
N LEU A 438 29.40 -31.40 -15.51
CA LEU A 438 30.75 -31.21 -16.06
C LEU A 438 30.71 -30.52 -17.43
N GLU A 439 29.62 -30.63 -18.18
CA GLU A 439 29.44 -30.00 -19.50
C GLU A 439 28.66 -28.68 -19.43
N LEU A 440 27.74 -28.55 -18.47
CA LEU A 440 26.79 -27.44 -18.39
C LEU A 440 27.47 -26.13 -17.97
N ASP A 441 27.31 -25.09 -18.80
CA ASP A 441 27.70 -23.71 -18.45
C ASP A 441 27.03 -23.26 -17.13
N PRO A 442 27.82 -22.96 -16.09
CA PRO A 442 27.31 -22.59 -14.78
C PRO A 442 26.61 -21.23 -14.75
N CYS A 443 26.76 -20.37 -15.77
CA CYS A 443 25.99 -19.13 -15.89
C CYS A 443 24.48 -19.42 -16.05
N ARG A 444 24.12 -20.53 -16.70
CA ARG A 444 22.73 -20.96 -16.91
C ARG A 444 22.05 -21.30 -15.59
N THR A 445 22.80 -21.82 -14.62
CA THR A 445 22.28 -22.28 -13.32
C THR A 445 22.37 -21.23 -12.20
N ILE A 446 22.81 -20.00 -12.48
CA ILE A 446 22.71 -18.90 -11.51
C ILE A 446 21.24 -18.71 -11.13
N PRO A 447 20.85 -18.81 -9.83
CA PRO A 447 19.45 -18.81 -9.46
C PRO A 447 18.79 -17.44 -9.71
N PRO A 448 17.52 -17.42 -10.16
CA PRO A 448 16.75 -16.18 -10.30
C PRO A 448 16.41 -15.56 -8.94
N TYR A 449 15.80 -14.38 -8.95
CA TYR A 449 15.25 -13.80 -7.72
C TYR A 449 14.16 -14.70 -7.10
N LEU A 450 14.21 -14.88 -5.77
CA LEU A 450 13.18 -15.63 -5.06
C LEU A 450 11.83 -14.89 -5.07
N ASP A 451 10.74 -15.61 -5.33
CA ASP A 451 9.36 -15.09 -5.24
C ASP A 451 8.47 -15.92 -4.28
N ASN A 452 8.58 -15.64 -2.99
CA ASN A 452 7.78 -16.29 -1.93
C ASN A 452 6.38 -15.66 -1.77
N ASN A 453 5.67 -15.43 -2.88
CA ASN A 453 4.39 -14.70 -2.94
C ASN A 453 3.17 -15.40 -2.31
N ASN A 454 3.31 -16.66 -1.87
CA ASN A 454 2.24 -17.46 -1.25
C ASN A 454 2.60 -17.95 0.18
N ARG A 455 3.53 -17.27 0.85
CA ARG A 455 3.93 -17.62 2.23
C ARG A 455 2.99 -16.98 3.25
N LYS A 456 2.24 -17.81 4.00
CA LYS A 456 1.23 -17.38 4.99
C LYS A 456 0.32 -16.26 4.41
N PRO A 457 -0.38 -16.54 3.29
CA PRO A 457 -1.16 -15.53 2.58
C PRO A 457 -2.30 -14.98 3.46
N PRO A 458 -2.76 -13.74 3.21
CA PRO A 458 -3.93 -13.22 3.88
C PRO A 458 -5.16 -14.07 3.58
N LYS A 459 -6.17 -13.97 4.44
CA LYS A 459 -7.46 -14.66 4.30
C LYS A 459 -8.56 -13.62 4.09
N CYS A 460 -9.62 -14.01 3.40
CA CYS A 460 -10.79 -13.17 3.19
C CYS A 460 -11.51 -12.96 4.54
N GLN A 461 -11.74 -11.69 4.90
CA GLN A 461 -12.37 -11.29 6.15
C GLN A 461 -13.83 -10.84 6.00
N SER A 462 -14.46 -11.14 4.85
CA SER A 462 -15.91 -10.99 4.72
C SER A 462 -16.61 -11.84 5.76
N LEU A 463 -17.62 -11.27 6.42
CA LEU A 463 -18.48 -11.97 7.35
C LEU A 463 -19.68 -12.52 6.59
N ILE A 464 -19.80 -13.84 6.62
CA ILE A 464 -20.86 -14.59 5.93
C ILE A 464 -21.73 -15.33 6.94
N LEU A 465 -22.98 -15.60 6.56
CA LEU A 465 -23.85 -16.51 7.31
C LEU A 465 -23.14 -17.87 7.48
N ASN A 466 -23.16 -18.40 8.69
CA ASN A 466 -22.54 -19.68 9.04
C ASN A 466 -23.57 -20.81 8.93
N PRO A 467 -23.48 -21.72 7.94
CA PRO A 467 -24.41 -22.84 7.81
C PRO A 467 -24.44 -23.73 9.05
N LYS A 468 -23.32 -23.90 9.77
CA LYS A 468 -23.28 -24.73 10.97
C LYS A 468 -24.09 -24.14 12.11
N PHE A 469 -24.05 -22.81 12.29
CA PHE A 469 -24.90 -22.12 13.26
C PHE A 469 -26.37 -22.18 12.85
N LEU A 470 -26.65 -21.98 11.56
CA LEU A 470 -28.01 -22.04 11.01
C LEU A 470 -28.62 -23.43 11.21
N ASP A 471 -27.91 -24.50 10.87
CA ASP A 471 -28.38 -25.88 11.08
C ASP A 471 -28.74 -26.15 12.57
N ASN A 472 -27.96 -25.60 13.50
CA ASN A 472 -28.17 -25.81 14.93
C ASN A 472 -29.31 -24.96 15.53
N GLN A 473 -29.44 -23.70 15.10
CA GLN A 473 -30.33 -22.71 15.74
C GLN A 473 -31.59 -22.40 14.94
N TYR A 474 -31.58 -22.71 13.64
CA TYR A 474 -32.64 -22.44 12.68
C TYR A 474 -32.76 -23.61 11.70
N PRO A 475 -33.10 -24.84 12.15
CA PRO A 475 -33.01 -26.06 11.33
C PRO A 475 -33.80 -25.97 10.00
N ASN A 476 -34.85 -25.16 9.94
CA ASN A 476 -35.68 -24.96 8.76
C ASN A 476 -35.18 -23.84 7.82
N TRP A 477 -33.97 -23.31 8.02
CA TRP A 477 -33.47 -22.14 7.27
C TRP A 477 -33.39 -22.34 5.75
N GLN A 478 -33.08 -23.55 5.28
CA GLN A 478 -33.10 -23.86 3.84
C GLN A 478 -34.52 -23.88 3.28
N GLN A 479 -35.51 -24.31 4.09
CA GLN A 479 -36.92 -24.21 3.71
C GLN A 479 -37.37 -22.75 3.65
N TYR A 480 -36.91 -21.88 4.56
CA TYR A 480 -37.18 -20.45 4.47
C TYR A 480 -36.69 -19.86 3.15
N LEU A 481 -35.48 -20.25 2.71
CA LEU A 481 -34.95 -19.83 1.42
C LEU A 481 -35.80 -20.35 0.24
N GLN A 482 -36.29 -21.59 0.32
CA GLN A 482 -37.19 -22.13 -0.70
C GLN A 482 -38.51 -21.35 -0.77
N GLU A 483 -39.11 -21.01 0.36
CA GLU A 483 -40.32 -20.17 0.40
C GLU A 483 -40.07 -18.77 -0.16
N LEU A 484 -38.91 -18.16 0.14
CA LEU A 484 -38.51 -16.88 -0.44
C LEU A 484 -38.36 -16.97 -1.97
N LYS A 485 -37.77 -18.06 -2.48
CA LYS A 485 -37.59 -18.29 -3.92
C LYS A 485 -38.91 -18.49 -4.69
N LYS A 486 -40.03 -18.76 -4.01
CA LYS A 486 -41.36 -18.81 -4.66
C LYS A 486 -41.91 -17.42 -4.99
N LEU A 487 -41.41 -16.36 -4.33
CA LEU A 487 -41.86 -14.99 -4.58
C LEU A 487 -41.23 -14.46 -5.87
N GLN A 488 -42.05 -13.99 -6.81
CA GLN A 488 -41.58 -13.47 -8.10
C GLN A 488 -40.55 -12.34 -7.92
N SER A 489 -40.82 -11.42 -7.00
CA SER A 489 -39.94 -10.30 -6.72
C SER A 489 -38.55 -10.72 -6.23
N ILE A 490 -38.43 -11.89 -5.59
CA ILE A 490 -37.15 -12.47 -5.18
C ILE A 490 -36.46 -13.18 -6.34
N GLN A 491 -37.19 -13.86 -7.24
CA GLN A 491 -36.61 -14.43 -8.45
C GLN A 491 -36.01 -13.33 -9.34
N ASP A 492 -36.75 -12.24 -9.55
CA ASP A 492 -36.29 -11.08 -10.33
C ASP A 492 -35.07 -10.40 -9.68
N TYR A 493 -35.04 -10.34 -8.34
CA TYR A 493 -33.90 -9.81 -7.60
C TYR A 493 -32.65 -10.70 -7.71
N LEU A 494 -32.82 -12.02 -7.56
CA LEU A 494 -31.74 -13.00 -7.60
C LEU A 494 -31.13 -13.14 -8.98
N ASP A 495 -31.95 -13.07 -10.04
CA ASP A 495 -31.48 -13.05 -11.44
C ASP A 495 -30.51 -14.23 -11.69
N SER A 496 -29.30 -13.99 -12.23
CA SER A 496 -28.27 -15.02 -12.46
C SER A 496 -27.37 -15.35 -11.25
N PHE A 497 -27.63 -14.80 -10.05
CA PHE A 497 -26.68 -14.87 -8.92
C PHE A 497 -26.26 -16.30 -8.55
N GLU A 498 -27.23 -17.23 -8.50
CA GLU A 498 -26.96 -18.61 -8.11
C GLU A 498 -26.18 -19.38 -9.19
N THR A 499 -26.58 -19.27 -10.45
CA THR A 499 -25.93 -19.95 -11.58
C THR A 499 -24.50 -19.43 -11.79
N ASP A 500 -24.31 -18.11 -11.74
CA ASP A 500 -23.01 -17.48 -11.95
C ASP A 500 -21.99 -17.90 -10.87
N LEU A 501 -22.45 -18.12 -9.63
CA LEU A 501 -21.59 -18.62 -8.55
C LEU A 501 -21.30 -20.12 -8.66
N LYS A 502 -22.26 -20.94 -9.12
CA LYS A 502 -22.03 -22.37 -9.39
C LYS A 502 -20.97 -22.56 -10.49
N ASP A 503 -21.03 -21.75 -11.54
CA ASP A 503 -20.11 -21.85 -12.69
C ASP A 503 -18.75 -21.18 -12.44
N LEU A 504 -18.60 -20.44 -11.34
CA LEU A 504 -17.37 -19.73 -11.02
C LEU A 504 -16.18 -20.70 -10.82
N LYS A 505 -15.18 -20.58 -11.69
CA LYS A 505 -14.00 -21.45 -11.69
C LYS A 505 -12.85 -20.95 -10.79
N SER A 506 -12.15 -21.92 -10.21
CA SER A 506 -10.96 -21.74 -9.38
C SER A 506 -9.68 -21.58 -10.21
N SER A 507 -8.52 -21.45 -9.55
CA SER A 507 -7.23 -21.39 -10.25
C SER A 507 -6.84 -22.70 -10.94
N LYS A 508 -7.55 -23.79 -10.67
CA LYS A 508 -7.37 -25.10 -11.32
C LYS A 508 -8.47 -25.40 -12.33
N ASP A 509 -9.22 -24.38 -12.72
CA ASP A 509 -10.37 -24.48 -13.63
C ASP A 509 -11.50 -25.42 -13.14
N GLN A 510 -11.61 -25.59 -11.82
CA GLN A 510 -12.67 -26.37 -11.17
C GLN A 510 -13.69 -25.43 -10.52
N PRO A 511 -15.00 -25.74 -10.51
CA PRO A 511 -16.02 -24.98 -9.79
C PRO A 511 -15.65 -24.75 -8.32
N TYR A 512 -15.96 -23.56 -7.78
CA TYR A 512 -15.78 -23.30 -6.35
C TYR A 512 -16.80 -23.99 -5.46
N PHE A 513 -18.01 -24.21 -5.98
CA PHE A 513 -19.10 -24.91 -5.31
C PHE A 513 -19.26 -26.29 -5.91
N VAL A 514 -19.32 -27.29 -5.05
CA VAL A 514 -19.62 -28.69 -5.38
C VAL A 514 -20.90 -29.10 -4.69
N GLU A 515 -21.52 -30.20 -5.09
CA GLU A 515 -22.74 -30.66 -4.41
C GLU A 515 -22.44 -31.08 -2.96
N TYR A 516 -21.39 -31.90 -2.77
CA TYR A 516 -20.92 -32.35 -1.46
C TYR A 516 -19.41 -32.16 -1.31
N LYS A 517 -18.98 -31.78 -0.10
CA LYS A 517 -17.56 -31.73 0.27
C LYS A 517 -16.99 -33.15 0.40
N SER A 518 -15.68 -33.28 0.24
CA SER A 518 -14.95 -34.52 0.54
C SER A 518 -15.09 -34.91 2.01
N SER A 519 -15.15 -36.21 2.30
CA SER A 519 -15.06 -36.73 3.67
C SER A 519 -13.68 -36.49 4.30
N ASN A 520 -12.63 -36.30 3.49
CA ASN A 520 -11.31 -35.95 3.98
C ASN A 520 -11.23 -34.46 4.34
N GLN A 521 -11.12 -34.16 5.64
CA GLN A 521 -11.06 -32.80 6.18
C GLN A 521 -9.92 -31.94 5.59
N GLN A 522 -8.80 -32.55 5.20
CA GLN A 522 -7.69 -31.83 4.55
C GLN A 522 -8.13 -31.25 3.21
N MET A 523 -8.89 -32.02 2.42
CA MET A 523 -9.43 -31.59 1.13
C MET A 523 -10.64 -30.67 1.31
N ALA A 524 -11.56 -31.03 2.20
CA ALA A 524 -12.79 -30.28 2.48
C ALA A 524 -12.50 -28.83 2.94
N SER A 525 -11.37 -28.59 3.60
CA SER A 525 -10.99 -27.28 4.12
C SER A 525 -10.94 -26.14 3.09
N GLY A 526 -10.85 -26.45 1.80
CA GLY A 526 -10.87 -25.47 0.70
C GLY A 526 -12.11 -25.53 -0.20
N GLN A 527 -13.03 -26.47 0.05
CA GLN A 527 -14.24 -26.67 -0.74
C GLN A 527 -15.43 -25.89 -0.16
N ARG A 528 -16.41 -25.59 -1.01
CA ARG A 528 -17.72 -25.09 -0.61
C ARG A 528 -18.79 -25.99 -1.21
N ASP A 529 -19.83 -26.27 -0.46
CA ASP A 529 -20.98 -27.03 -0.96
C ASP A 529 -22.18 -26.13 -1.30
N TYR A 530 -23.25 -26.70 -1.86
CA TYR A 530 -24.46 -25.96 -2.17
C TYR A 530 -25.17 -25.42 -0.92
N LYS A 531 -24.98 -26.03 0.26
CA LYS A 531 -25.46 -25.47 1.52
C LYS A 531 -24.73 -24.16 1.87
N ASP A 532 -23.43 -24.08 1.63
CA ASP A 532 -22.70 -22.80 1.75
C ASP A 532 -23.20 -21.75 0.74
N LEU A 533 -23.65 -22.16 -0.45
CA LEU A 533 -24.23 -21.27 -1.45
C LEU A 533 -25.62 -20.77 -1.02
N ASP A 534 -26.48 -21.64 -0.49
CA ASP A 534 -27.79 -21.27 0.04
C ASP A 534 -27.68 -20.19 1.12
N ALA A 535 -26.73 -20.34 2.06
CA ALA A 535 -26.46 -19.33 3.08
C ALA A 535 -26.03 -17.98 2.47
N ARG A 536 -25.32 -17.97 1.34
CA ARG A 536 -24.97 -16.73 0.62
C ARG A 536 -26.17 -16.09 -0.05
N ILE A 537 -27.03 -16.88 -0.69
CA ILE A 537 -28.24 -16.39 -1.33
C ILE A 537 -29.15 -15.75 -0.27
N LEU A 538 -29.35 -16.42 0.87
CA LEU A 538 -30.14 -15.90 1.98
C LEU A 538 -29.55 -14.57 2.52
N GLN A 539 -28.23 -14.50 2.68
CA GLN A 539 -27.57 -13.26 3.09
C GLN A 539 -27.66 -12.15 2.04
N PHE A 540 -27.62 -12.49 0.75
CA PHE A 540 -27.79 -11.54 -0.35
C PHE A 540 -29.17 -10.88 -0.28
N ILE A 541 -30.23 -11.67 -0.10
CA ILE A 541 -31.60 -11.18 0.14
C ILE A 541 -31.65 -10.24 1.36
N PHE A 542 -31.04 -10.62 2.49
CA PHE A 542 -31.03 -9.76 3.68
C PHE A 542 -30.26 -8.45 3.48
N ASP A 543 -29.33 -8.38 2.54
CA ASP A 543 -28.53 -7.19 2.25
C ASP A 543 -29.07 -6.36 1.08
N ARG A 544 -30.25 -6.68 0.55
CA ARG A 544 -30.97 -5.85 -0.42
C ARG A 544 -31.07 -4.40 0.06
N VAL A 545 -30.97 -3.46 -0.87
CA VAL A 545 -31.12 -2.03 -0.56
C VAL A 545 -32.51 -1.80 0.02
N LYS A 546 -32.58 -1.08 1.15
CA LYS A 546 -33.82 -0.90 1.92
C LYS A 546 -34.95 -0.30 1.09
N ALA A 547 -34.64 0.66 0.22
CA ALA A 547 -35.62 1.36 -0.61
C ALA A 547 -36.25 0.46 -1.69
N SER A 548 -35.60 -0.64 -2.04
CA SER A 548 -36.12 -1.60 -3.01
C SER A 548 -36.62 -2.90 -2.38
N ASP A 549 -36.64 -3.03 -1.05
CA ASP A 549 -37.02 -4.28 -0.35
C ASP A 549 -38.51 -4.29 0.02
N GLU A 550 -39.35 -4.85 -0.85
CA GLU A 550 -40.78 -5.04 -0.59
C GLU A 550 -41.10 -6.05 0.53
N LEU A 551 -40.12 -6.84 0.98
CA LEU A 551 -40.28 -7.72 2.13
C LEU A 551 -40.15 -6.97 3.46
N LEU A 552 -39.66 -5.73 3.46
CA LEU A 552 -39.51 -4.86 4.63
C LEU A 552 -38.67 -5.48 5.76
N LEU A 553 -37.70 -6.34 5.45
CA LEU A 553 -36.99 -7.15 6.45
C LEU A 553 -36.23 -6.28 7.45
N ASN A 554 -35.51 -5.27 6.94
CA ASN A 554 -34.77 -4.34 7.80
C ASN A 554 -35.70 -3.44 8.60
N GLU A 555 -36.88 -3.10 8.07
CA GLU A 555 -37.86 -2.25 8.74
C GLU A 555 -38.55 -2.99 9.89
N ILE A 556 -38.93 -4.27 9.68
CA ILE A 556 -39.40 -5.17 10.75
C ILE A 556 -38.36 -5.22 11.88
N TYR A 557 -37.08 -5.45 11.56
CA TYR A 557 -36.02 -5.44 12.57
C TYR A 557 -35.91 -4.10 13.30
N PHE A 558 -36.01 -2.98 12.58
CA PHE A 558 -35.85 -1.65 13.15
C PHE A 558 -36.97 -1.32 14.14
N GLN A 559 -38.23 -1.57 13.78
CA GLN A 559 -39.38 -1.36 14.67
C GLN A 559 -39.34 -2.32 15.87
N ALA A 560 -39.02 -3.60 15.64
CA ALA A 560 -38.81 -4.58 16.72
C ALA A 560 -37.66 -4.18 17.67
N LYS A 561 -36.61 -3.53 17.17
CA LYS A 561 -35.51 -3.00 17.98
C LYS A 561 -35.98 -1.80 18.82
N LYS A 562 -36.77 -0.87 18.27
CA LYS A 562 -37.31 0.27 19.02
C LYS A 562 -38.12 -0.19 20.23
N LEU A 563 -39.01 -1.14 20.04
CA LEU A 563 -39.81 -1.76 21.11
C LEU A 563 -38.96 -2.33 22.24
N LYS A 564 -37.84 -2.98 21.91
CA LYS A 564 -36.91 -3.54 22.90
C LYS A 564 -36.14 -2.50 23.72
N GLN A 565 -36.01 -1.26 23.21
CA GLN A 565 -35.06 -0.26 23.74
C GLN A 565 -35.71 0.96 24.38
N LYS A 566 -36.89 1.40 23.92
CA LYS A 566 -37.38 2.77 24.18
C LYS A 566 -38.61 2.92 25.07
N ALA A 567 -39.30 1.86 25.42
CA ALA A 567 -40.64 2.03 25.95
C ALA A 567 -40.62 2.28 27.46
N SER A 568 -40.64 3.57 27.84
CA SER A 568 -40.56 4.04 29.23
C SER A 568 -41.96 4.18 29.85
N SER A 569 -43.00 4.26 29.00
CA SER A 569 -44.43 4.26 29.38
C SER A 569 -45.20 3.14 28.67
N GLU A 570 -46.37 2.75 29.19
CA GLU A 570 -47.23 1.71 28.57
C GLU A 570 -47.87 2.18 27.24
N LEU A 571 -48.18 3.47 27.11
CA LEU A 571 -48.71 4.07 25.87
C LEU A 571 -47.71 3.97 24.70
N GLU A 572 -46.43 4.27 24.94
CA GLU A 572 -45.38 4.13 23.91
C GLU A 572 -45.15 2.68 23.47
N LYS A 573 -45.33 1.70 24.38
CA LYS A 573 -45.27 0.27 24.04
C LYS A 573 -46.38 -0.10 23.07
N LEU A 574 -47.60 0.38 23.33
CA LEU A 574 -48.77 0.08 22.52
C LEU A 574 -48.67 0.68 21.12
N GLU A 575 -48.30 1.96 21.00
CA GLU A 575 -48.11 2.64 19.71
C GLU A 575 -46.97 2.02 18.89
N SER A 576 -45.85 1.68 19.55
CA SER A 576 -44.73 1.05 18.88
C SER A 576 -45.04 -0.39 18.44
N SER A 577 -45.89 -1.11 19.18
CA SER A 577 -46.34 -2.47 18.81
C SER A 577 -47.22 -2.38 17.57
N LYS A 578 -48.22 -1.49 17.60
CA LYS A 578 -49.09 -1.23 16.44
C LYS A 578 -48.28 -0.93 15.18
N LYS A 579 -47.21 -0.14 15.30
CA LYS A 579 -46.38 0.18 14.13
C LYS A 579 -45.61 -1.03 13.59
N LEU A 580 -45.13 -1.92 14.47
CA LEU A 580 -44.47 -3.16 14.04
C LEU A 580 -45.47 -4.11 13.38
N ASP A 581 -46.67 -4.25 13.95
CA ASP A 581 -47.74 -5.09 13.42
C ASP A 581 -48.17 -4.60 12.01
N GLU A 582 -48.31 -3.28 11.81
CA GLU A 582 -48.57 -2.67 10.50
C GLU A 582 -47.49 -3.02 9.47
N VAL A 583 -46.21 -2.96 9.85
CA VAL A 583 -45.09 -3.27 8.94
C VAL A 583 -45.07 -4.76 8.59
N ILE A 584 -45.36 -5.65 9.54
CA ILE A 584 -45.45 -7.09 9.28
C ILE A 584 -46.65 -7.40 8.36
N ALA A 585 -47.78 -6.72 8.56
CA ALA A 585 -48.95 -6.86 7.71
C ALA A 585 -48.64 -6.42 6.27
N ASN A 586 -48.02 -5.24 6.09
CA ASN A 586 -47.69 -4.66 4.79
C ASN A 586 -46.53 -5.36 4.06
N SER A 587 -45.74 -6.17 4.75
CA SER A 587 -44.66 -6.95 4.14
C SER A 587 -45.21 -7.97 3.14
N GLN A 588 -44.58 -8.06 1.96
CA GLN A 588 -44.91 -9.06 0.94
C GLN A 588 -44.36 -10.48 1.25
N LEU A 589 -43.86 -10.72 2.45
CA LEU A 589 -43.55 -12.07 2.91
C LEU A 589 -44.78 -12.98 2.83
N SER A 590 -44.59 -14.23 2.45
CA SER A 590 -45.64 -15.24 2.55
C SER A 590 -46.03 -15.47 4.02
N GLN A 591 -47.29 -15.82 4.26
CA GLN A 591 -47.81 -15.97 5.63
C GLN A 591 -47.01 -17.00 6.46
N ILE A 592 -46.46 -18.03 5.82
CA ILE A 592 -45.64 -19.07 6.46
C ILE A 592 -44.29 -18.54 7.01
N LEU A 593 -43.80 -17.41 6.50
CA LEU A 593 -42.57 -16.77 6.98
C LEU A 593 -42.84 -15.69 8.03
N LYS A 594 -44.10 -15.28 8.22
CA LYS A 594 -44.52 -14.35 9.28
C LYS A 594 -44.70 -15.14 10.58
N SER A 595 -44.37 -14.53 11.72
CA SER A 595 -44.50 -15.14 13.05
C SER A 595 -44.85 -14.08 14.09
N GLN A 596 -45.56 -14.49 15.14
CA GLN A 596 -45.98 -13.59 16.22
C GLN A 596 -44.78 -13.05 17.01
N HIS A 597 -44.90 -11.85 17.55
CA HIS A 597 -43.93 -11.31 18.51
C HIS A 597 -44.58 -10.96 19.85
N THR A 598 -43.78 -10.95 20.91
CA THR A 598 -44.13 -10.36 22.20
C THR A 598 -43.09 -9.32 22.56
N ASN A 599 -43.50 -8.06 22.75
CA ASN A 599 -42.58 -6.93 23.03
C ASN A 599 -41.43 -6.80 21.99
N GLY A 600 -41.74 -7.04 20.71
CA GLY A 600 -40.78 -7.06 19.60
C GLY A 600 -39.84 -8.28 19.59
N ILE A 601 -40.01 -9.25 20.48
CA ILE A 601 -39.26 -10.51 20.51
C ILE A 601 -40.04 -11.58 19.75
N PHE A 602 -39.45 -12.07 18.66
CA PHE A 602 -39.94 -13.23 17.91
C PHE A 602 -39.45 -14.53 18.56
N GLU A 603 -40.23 -15.60 18.40
CA GLU A 603 -39.90 -16.95 18.87
C GLU A 603 -38.56 -17.45 18.29
N GLN A 604 -37.78 -18.19 19.09
CA GLN A 604 -36.49 -18.72 18.64
C GLN A 604 -36.68 -19.75 17.53
N GLY A 605 -35.70 -19.86 16.62
CA GLY A 605 -35.80 -20.75 15.46
C GLY A 605 -36.65 -20.23 14.29
N THR A 606 -37.47 -19.19 14.45
CA THR A 606 -38.29 -18.65 13.34
C THR A 606 -37.51 -17.76 12.38
N PHE A 607 -38.07 -17.52 11.18
CA PHE A 607 -37.49 -16.66 10.16
C PHE A 607 -37.33 -15.21 10.62
N LEU A 608 -38.36 -14.57 11.18
CA LEU A 608 -38.25 -13.18 11.64
C LEU A 608 -37.30 -13.01 12.84
N HIS A 609 -37.14 -14.06 13.66
CA HIS A 609 -36.09 -14.09 14.68
C HIS A 609 -34.69 -14.14 14.04
N LEU A 610 -34.47 -14.95 13.00
CA LEU A 610 -33.22 -14.97 12.22
C LEU A 610 -32.91 -13.59 11.62
N VAL A 611 -33.88 -12.97 10.95
CA VAL A 611 -33.77 -11.64 10.36
C VAL A 611 -33.31 -10.60 11.41
N CYS A 612 -33.97 -10.58 12.58
CA CYS A 612 -33.60 -9.68 13.66
C CYS A 612 -32.18 -9.93 14.20
N LYS A 613 -31.76 -11.19 14.33
CA LYS A 613 -30.41 -11.54 14.77
C LYS A 613 -29.37 -11.15 13.71
N TYR A 614 -29.65 -11.39 12.44
CA TYR A 614 -28.75 -11.04 11.33
C TYR A 614 -28.42 -9.55 11.34
N TYR A 615 -29.42 -8.67 11.30
CA TYR A 615 -29.18 -7.22 11.25
C TYR A 615 -28.51 -6.68 12.51
N LYS A 616 -28.81 -7.26 13.68
CA LYS A 616 -28.10 -6.95 14.92
C LYS A 616 -26.62 -7.31 14.79
N GLN A 617 -26.28 -8.53 14.36
CA GLN A 617 -24.89 -8.98 14.21
C GLN A 617 -24.15 -8.16 13.13
N ARG A 618 -24.82 -7.84 12.03
CA ARG A 618 -24.29 -6.97 10.96
C ARG A 618 -23.94 -5.58 11.48
N GLN A 619 -24.80 -4.97 12.30
CA GLN A 619 -24.49 -3.68 12.93
C GLN A 619 -23.30 -3.82 13.90
N ARG A 620 -23.27 -4.87 14.72
CA ARG A 620 -22.13 -5.12 15.63
C ARG A 620 -20.82 -5.30 14.87
N ALA A 621 -20.83 -5.89 13.69
CA ALA A 621 -19.65 -6.01 12.85
C ALA A 621 -19.15 -4.65 12.33
N ARG A 622 -20.05 -3.78 11.85
CA ARG A 622 -19.69 -2.41 11.40
C ARG A 622 -19.01 -1.61 12.52
N ASP A 623 -19.53 -1.78 13.73
CA ASP A 623 -19.05 -1.09 14.93
C ASP A 623 -17.79 -1.75 15.54
N SER A 624 -17.22 -2.81 14.95
CA SER A 624 -16.12 -3.60 15.51
C SER A 624 -16.39 -4.14 16.92
N ARG A 625 -17.64 -4.60 17.14
CA ARG A 625 -18.15 -5.16 18.40
C ARG A 625 -18.41 -6.67 18.31
N LEU A 626 -17.97 -7.31 17.23
CA LEU A 626 -18.11 -8.73 16.97
C LEU A 626 -16.73 -9.39 17.11
N TYR A 627 -16.61 -10.31 18.06
CA TYR A 627 -15.37 -11.02 18.37
C TYR A 627 -15.56 -12.51 18.07
N ILE A 628 -14.80 -13.04 17.11
CA ILE A 628 -14.83 -14.45 16.71
C ILE A 628 -13.50 -15.08 17.15
N MET A 629 -13.58 -16.07 18.04
CA MET A 629 -12.39 -16.66 18.67
C MET A 629 -11.58 -17.50 17.69
N PRO A 630 -10.23 -17.51 17.78
CA PRO A 630 -9.43 -18.43 16.98
C PRO A 630 -9.58 -19.86 17.49
N GLU A 631 -9.51 -20.82 16.59
CA GLU A 631 -9.39 -22.24 16.94
C GLU A 631 -7.93 -22.54 17.28
N TYR A 632 -7.70 -22.92 18.53
CA TYR A 632 -6.39 -23.35 19.02
C TYR A 632 -6.32 -24.87 19.14
N ARG A 633 -5.18 -25.43 18.74
CA ARG A 633 -4.87 -26.86 18.92
C ARG A 633 -3.70 -27.00 19.89
N TYR A 634 -3.88 -27.78 20.94
CA TYR A 634 -2.82 -28.11 21.89
C TYR A 634 -1.88 -29.17 21.30
N ASP A 635 -0.59 -28.86 21.25
CA ASP A 635 0.48 -29.79 20.92
C ASP A 635 1.06 -30.36 22.22
N LYS A 636 0.59 -31.55 22.60
CA LYS A 636 1.04 -32.27 23.80
C LYS A 636 2.55 -32.52 23.82
N LYS A 637 3.21 -32.65 22.66
CA LYS A 637 4.65 -32.95 22.60
C LYS A 637 5.52 -31.74 22.91
N LEU A 638 5.02 -30.55 22.61
CA LEU A 638 5.74 -29.29 22.76
C LEU A 638 5.15 -28.40 23.85
N ASP A 639 4.16 -28.90 24.58
CA ASP A 639 3.41 -28.20 25.63
C ASP A 639 3.05 -26.76 25.24
N LYS A 640 2.31 -26.63 24.12
CA LYS A 640 1.93 -25.32 23.59
C LYS A 640 0.63 -25.35 22.80
N TYR A 641 -0.08 -24.24 22.82
CA TYR A 641 -1.21 -24.00 21.92
C TYR A 641 -0.75 -23.41 20.59
N ASN A 642 -1.33 -23.88 19.50
CA ASN A 642 -1.09 -23.37 18.16
C ASN A 642 -2.40 -22.91 17.53
N ASN A 643 -2.45 -21.63 17.17
CA ASN A 643 -3.52 -21.10 16.35
C ASN A 643 -3.50 -21.80 14.98
N THR A 644 -4.60 -22.47 14.65
CA THR A 644 -4.73 -23.28 13.42
C THR A 644 -4.94 -22.42 12.16
N GLY A 645 -5.28 -21.14 12.33
CA GLY A 645 -5.76 -20.26 11.27
C GLY A 645 -7.25 -20.40 10.97
N ARG A 646 -7.98 -21.20 11.76
CA ARG A 646 -9.45 -21.31 11.77
C ARG A 646 -10.02 -20.65 13.03
N PHE A 647 -11.33 -20.76 13.20
CA PHE A 647 -12.09 -20.05 14.23
C PHE A 647 -13.02 -20.99 14.97
N ASP A 648 -13.21 -20.75 16.27
CA ASP A 648 -14.27 -21.36 17.05
C ASP A 648 -15.55 -20.53 16.85
N ASP A 649 -16.31 -20.91 15.82
CA ASP A 649 -17.40 -20.11 15.28
C ASP A 649 -18.74 -20.86 15.19
N ASN A 650 -18.83 -22.07 15.76
CA ASN A 650 -20.06 -22.86 15.78
C ASN A 650 -21.25 -22.11 16.41
N ASN A 651 -20.96 -21.19 17.34
CA ASN A 651 -21.94 -20.34 18.03
C ASN A 651 -22.06 -18.93 17.42
N GLN A 652 -21.50 -18.70 16.24
CA GLN A 652 -21.51 -17.42 15.55
C GLN A 652 -22.42 -17.47 14.32
N LEU A 653 -23.47 -16.64 14.30
CA LEU A 653 -24.34 -16.48 13.12
C LEU A 653 -23.57 -15.95 11.91
N LEU A 654 -22.65 -15.01 12.13
CA LEU A 654 -21.77 -14.46 11.13
C LEU A 654 -20.33 -14.83 11.46
N THR A 655 -19.63 -15.46 10.52
CA THR A 655 -18.21 -15.84 10.67
C THR A 655 -17.36 -15.40 9.47
N TYR A 656 -16.04 -15.47 9.62
CA TYR A 656 -15.09 -15.17 8.56
C TYR A 656 -15.23 -16.15 7.38
N CYS A 657 -15.23 -15.64 6.16
CA CYS A 657 -15.08 -16.45 4.95
C CYS A 657 -13.79 -17.29 4.97
N ASN A 658 -12.68 -16.75 5.49
CA ASN A 658 -11.39 -17.43 5.76
C ASN A 658 -10.65 -18.09 4.56
N HIS A 659 -11.18 -17.94 3.34
CA HIS A 659 -10.55 -18.46 2.13
C HIS A 659 -9.47 -17.51 1.60
N LYS A 660 -8.47 -18.06 0.90
CA LYS A 660 -7.33 -17.28 0.37
C LYS A 660 -7.77 -16.47 -0.86
N PRO A 661 -7.53 -15.15 -0.88
CA PRO A 661 -7.62 -14.36 -2.11
C PRO A 661 -6.61 -14.79 -3.17
N ARG A 662 -6.96 -14.59 -4.45
CA ARG A 662 -6.00 -14.74 -5.56
C ARG A 662 -5.07 -13.52 -5.61
N GLN A 663 -3.93 -13.69 -6.27
CA GLN A 663 -3.05 -12.57 -6.61
C GLN A 663 -3.74 -11.58 -7.54
N LYS A 664 -3.35 -10.30 -7.46
CA LYS A 664 -3.87 -9.24 -8.35
C LYS A 664 -3.58 -9.50 -9.84
N ARG A 665 -2.60 -10.35 -10.14
CA ARG A 665 -2.33 -10.88 -11.50
C ARG A 665 -3.59 -11.49 -12.14
N TYR A 666 -4.48 -12.10 -11.36
CA TYR A 666 -5.70 -12.75 -11.85
C TYR A 666 -6.96 -11.90 -11.63
N GLN A 667 -6.82 -10.59 -11.48
CA GLN A 667 -7.93 -9.68 -11.15
C GLN A 667 -8.11 -8.59 -12.22
N LEU A 668 -7.53 -8.75 -13.42
CA LEU A 668 -7.63 -7.75 -14.47
C LEU A 668 -9.09 -7.43 -14.79
N LEU A 669 -9.88 -8.45 -15.15
CA LEU A 669 -11.30 -8.28 -15.47
C LEU A 669 -12.12 -7.71 -14.30
N ASN A 670 -11.98 -8.27 -13.09
CA ASN A 670 -12.74 -7.82 -11.92
C ASN A 670 -12.42 -6.37 -11.52
N ASP A 671 -11.13 -6.03 -11.48
CA ASP A 671 -10.73 -4.70 -11.04
C ASP A 671 -11.04 -3.67 -12.12
N LEU A 672 -10.90 -4.01 -13.41
CA LEU A 672 -11.28 -3.13 -14.52
C LEU A 672 -12.80 -2.85 -14.52
N ALA A 673 -13.62 -3.90 -14.37
CA ALA A 673 -15.07 -3.75 -14.20
C ALA A 673 -15.40 -2.85 -13.00
N GLY A 674 -14.65 -3.00 -11.90
CA GLY A 674 -14.76 -2.15 -10.72
C GLY A 674 -14.43 -0.68 -10.97
N VAL A 675 -13.43 -0.35 -11.81
CA VAL A 675 -13.13 1.04 -12.17
C VAL A 675 -14.22 1.61 -13.06
N LEU A 676 -14.65 0.83 -14.05
CA LEU A 676 -15.67 1.22 -15.04
C LEU A 676 -17.10 1.23 -14.46
N GLN A 677 -17.29 0.72 -13.24
CA GLN A 677 -18.58 0.59 -12.56
C GLN A 677 -19.60 -0.25 -13.35
N VAL A 678 -19.13 -1.28 -14.04
CA VAL A 678 -19.95 -2.25 -14.76
C VAL A 678 -19.81 -3.64 -14.13
N SER A 679 -20.73 -4.54 -14.46
CA SER A 679 -20.59 -5.93 -14.02
C SER A 679 -19.45 -6.64 -14.77
N ARG A 680 -18.92 -7.71 -14.16
CA ARG A 680 -17.90 -8.56 -14.79
C ARG A 680 -18.40 -9.12 -16.13
N ASN A 681 -19.64 -9.61 -16.15
CA ASN A 681 -20.22 -10.29 -17.30
C ASN A 681 -20.48 -9.28 -18.43
N GLN A 682 -21.01 -8.09 -18.11
CA GLN A 682 -21.21 -7.02 -19.09
C GLN A 682 -19.90 -6.59 -19.74
N LEU A 683 -18.82 -6.42 -18.96
CA LEU A 683 -17.52 -6.08 -19.53
C LEU A 683 -17.00 -7.21 -20.43
N LEU A 684 -17.13 -8.46 -19.99
CA LEU A 684 -16.65 -9.60 -20.76
C LEU A 684 -17.41 -9.75 -22.08
N SER A 685 -18.75 -9.69 -22.06
CA SER A 685 -19.57 -9.82 -23.26
C SER A 685 -19.27 -8.71 -24.28
N SER A 686 -19.18 -7.45 -23.84
CA SER A 686 -18.86 -6.34 -24.74
C SER A 686 -17.46 -6.44 -25.34
N VAL A 687 -16.49 -6.97 -24.60
CA VAL A 687 -15.13 -7.21 -25.11
C VAL A 687 -15.12 -8.36 -26.12
N GLU A 688 -15.81 -9.46 -25.84
CA GLU A 688 -15.91 -10.61 -26.73
C GLU A 688 -16.63 -10.25 -28.04
N GLU A 689 -17.75 -9.52 -27.97
CA GLU A 689 -18.47 -8.99 -29.13
C GLU A 689 -17.59 -8.09 -30.00
N TRP A 690 -16.88 -7.14 -29.39
CA TRP A 690 -15.95 -6.27 -30.11
C TRP A 690 -14.81 -7.07 -30.76
N PHE A 691 -14.25 -8.05 -30.04
CA PHE A 691 -13.13 -8.85 -30.52
C PHE A 691 -13.54 -9.74 -31.70
N GLN A 692 -14.75 -10.32 -31.67
CA GLN A 692 -15.32 -11.07 -32.80
C GLN A 692 -15.51 -10.18 -34.04
N GLN A 693 -15.99 -8.94 -33.86
CA GLN A 693 -16.14 -7.98 -34.97
C GLN A 693 -14.78 -7.51 -35.54
N ALA A 694 -13.74 -7.49 -34.71
CA ALA A 694 -12.40 -7.03 -35.10
C ALA A 694 -11.55 -8.11 -35.81
N GLN A 695 -11.84 -9.40 -35.65
CA GLN A 695 -11.08 -10.48 -36.30
C GLN A 695 -11.51 -10.69 -37.77
N ARG A 696 -10.58 -10.45 -38.71
CA ARG A 696 -10.59 -11.05 -40.05
C ARG A 696 -10.07 -12.50 -39.93
N VAL A 697 -10.74 -13.42 -40.63
CA VAL A 697 -10.52 -14.89 -40.65
C VAL A 697 -9.04 -15.29 -40.56
N GLY A 698 -8.64 -16.06 -39.53
CA GLY A 698 -7.36 -16.80 -39.52
C GLY A 698 -6.49 -16.80 -38.24
N GLU A 699 -6.84 -16.11 -37.14
CA GLU A 699 -5.98 -16.05 -35.93
C GLU A 699 -6.35 -17.04 -34.81
N ILE A 700 -5.30 -17.55 -34.14
CA ILE A 700 -5.31 -18.42 -32.95
C ILE A 700 -6.11 -17.79 -31.79
N SER A 701 -6.76 -18.60 -30.95
CA SER A 701 -7.54 -18.12 -29.80
C SER A 701 -6.65 -17.33 -28.81
N LYS A 702 -6.87 -16.01 -28.73
CA LYS A 702 -6.21 -15.14 -27.73
C LYS A 702 -6.90 -15.30 -26.37
N SER A 703 -6.11 -15.23 -25.30
CA SER A 703 -6.61 -15.32 -23.92
C SER A 703 -7.52 -14.13 -23.57
N GLN A 704 -8.40 -14.28 -22.57
CA GLN A 704 -9.32 -13.21 -22.13
C GLN A 704 -8.59 -11.90 -21.77
N ASP A 705 -7.44 -12.00 -21.09
CA ASP A 705 -6.65 -10.82 -20.75
C ASP A 705 -6.14 -10.12 -22.02
N GLU A 706 -5.64 -10.86 -23.02
CA GLU A 706 -5.17 -10.33 -24.31
C GLU A 706 -6.30 -9.64 -25.11
N GLN A 707 -7.51 -10.22 -25.10
CA GLN A 707 -8.66 -9.58 -25.75
C GLN A 707 -8.98 -8.23 -25.10
N ILE A 708 -8.98 -8.16 -23.76
CA ILE A 708 -9.19 -6.89 -23.03
C ILE A 708 -8.07 -5.89 -23.34
N PHE A 709 -6.82 -6.35 -23.47
CA PHE A 709 -5.69 -5.49 -23.84
C PHE A 709 -5.86 -4.85 -25.22
N GLU A 710 -6.25 -5.63 -26.22
CA GLU A 710 -6.49 -5.13 -27.57
C GLU A 710 -7.70 -4.19 -27.63
N TRP A 711 -8.78 -4.54 -26.92
CA TRP A 711 -9.95 -3.66 -26.77
C TRP A 711 -9.56 -2.30 -26.19
N LEU A 712 -8.78 -2.26 -25.11
CA LEU A 712 -8.30 -1.01 -24.52
C LEU A 712 -7.35 -0.23 -25.45
N LYS A 713 -6.50 -0.91 -26.21
CA LYS A 713 -5.60 -0.28 -27.19
C LYS A 713 -6.37 0.42 -28.31
N SER A 714 -7.52 -0.11 -28.72
CA SER A 714 -8.36 0.48 -29.77
C SER A 714 -8.76 1.93 -29.47
N PHE A 715 -8.90 2.29 -28.19
CA PHE A 715 -9.23 3.64 -27.75
C PHE A 715 -8.02 4.59 -27.66
N LYS A 716 -6.80 4.11 -27.93
CA LYS A 716 -5.53 4.87 -27.86
C LYS A 716 -5.26 5.52 -26.50
N ILE A 717 -5.68 4.87 -25.41
CA ILE A 717 -5.63 5.44 -24.04
C ILE A 717 -4.34 5.17 -23.27
N ALA A 718 -3.44 4.31 -23.76
CA ALA A 718 -2.27 3.86 -23.02
C ALA A 718 -1.34 5.02 -22.60
N SER A 719 -1.12 6.00 -23.49
CA SER A 719 -0.32 7.19 -23.21
C SER A 719 -0.97 8.08 -22.14
N TYR A 720 -2.29 8.25 -22.19
CA TYR A 720 -3.05 9.02 -21.18
C TYR A 720 -3.03 8.34 -19.81
N CYS A 721 -3.18 7.01 -19.78
CA CYS A 721 -3.09 6.20 -18.57
C CYS A 721 -1.70 6.33 -17.92
N LYS A 722 -0.63 6.29 -18.71
CA LYS A 722 0.75 6.51 -18.24
C LYS A 722 0.94 7.94 -17.68
N ALA A 723 0.51 8.96 -18.42
CA ALA A 723 0.59 10.35 -17.98
C ALA A 723 -0.20 10.60 -16.69
N ALA A 724 -1.35 9.94 -16.51
CA ALA A 724 -2.16 10.03 -15.30
C ALA A 724 -1.40 9.51 -14.06
N VAL A 725 -0.69 8.39 -14.18
CA VAL A 725 0.16 7.87 -13.09
C VAL A 725 1.32 8.81 -12.77
N GLU A 726 1.95 9.40 -13.78
CA GLU A 726 3.04 10.37 -13.61
C GLU A 726 2.56 11.63 -12.86
N MET A 727 1.42 12.20 -13.27
CA MET A 727 0.81 13.35 -12.58
C MET A 727 0.42 13.02 -11.14
N GLN A 728 -0.12 11.81 -10.88
CA GLN A 728 -0.44 11.37 -9.53
C GLN A 728 0.81 11.24 -8.64
N LYS A 729 1.94 10.83 -9.21
CA LYS A 729 3.23 10.76 -8.49
C LYS A 729 3.82 12.15 -8.25
N GLN A 730 3.74 13.04 -9.23
CA GLN A 730 4.24 14.42 -9.13
C GLN A 730 3.48 15.20 -8.05
N TYR A 731 2.14 15.17 -8.07
CA TYR A 731 1.27 15.93 -7.16
C TYR A 731 0.79 15.09 -5.97
N ARG A 732 1.71 14.41 -5.28
CA ARG A 732 1.37 13.45 -4.22
C ARG A 732 0.64 14.11 -3.05
N GLY A 733 -0.68 13.92 -2.98
CA GLY A 733 -1.56 14.45 -1.94
C GLY A 733 -2.11 15.86 -2.23
N THR A 734 -1.76 16.45 -3.37
CA THR A 734 -2.22 17.79 -3.79
C THR A 734 -2.87 17.80 -5.17
N LEU A 735 -2.93 16.66 -5.87
CA LEU A 735 -3.46 16.56 -7.23
C LEU A 735 -4.89 17.11 -7.36
N LYS A 736 -5.79 16.85 -6.41
CA LYS A 736 -7.16 17.42 -6.45
C LYS A 736 -7.13 18.94 -6.45
N ASN A 737 -6.34 19.54 -5.54
CA ASN A 737 -6.21 20.99 -5.44
C ASN A 737 -5.56 21.57 -6.71
N ALA A 738 -4.52 20.92 -7.23
CA ALA A 738 -3.86 21.32 -8.47
C ALA A 738 -4.82 21.30 -9.67
N ILE A 739 -5.67 20.27 -9.78
CA ILE A 739 -6.73 20.21 -10.80
C ILE A 739 -7.71 21.37 -10.63
N GLN A 740 -8.18 21.62 -9.40
CA GLN A 740 -9.13 22.71 -9.12
C GLN A 740 -8.53 24.08 -9.44
N THR A 741 -7.28 24.33 -9.03
CA THR A 741 -6.56 25.57 -9.34
C THR A 741 -6.38 25.76 -10.85
N ALA A 742 -6.00 24.71 -11.57
CA ALA A 742 -5.82 24.77 -13.02
C ALA A 742 -7.12 25.09 -13.76
N ILE A 743 -8.23 24.42 -13.38
CA ILE A 743 -9.56 24.67 -13.95
C ILE A 743 -10.01 26.10 -13.65
N PHE A 744 -9.87 26.55 -12.40
CA PHE A 744 -10.25 27.89 -11.98
C PHE A 744 -9.51 28.98 -12.76
N ARG A 745 -8.18 28.88 -12.86
CA ARG A 745 -7.36 29.81 -13.66
C ARG A 745 -7.69 29.78 -15.15
N GLN A 746 -8.08 28.61 -15.69
CA GLN A 746 -8.54 28.51 -17.07
C GLN A 746 -9.86 29.27 -17.27
N SER A 747 -10.82 29.14 -16.35
CA SER A 747 -12.09 29.88 -16.42
C SER A 747 -11.90 31.40 -16.32
N GLU A 748 -11.01 31.88 -15.44
CA GLU A 748 -10.71 33.31 -15.33
C GLU A 748 -10.09 33.87 -16.63
N ASN A 749 -9.16 33.12 -17.25
CA ASN A 749 -8.55 33.51 -18.52
C ASN A 749 -9.56 33.51 -19.69
N ILE A 750 -10.55 32.61 -19.70
CA ILE A 750 -11.59 32.56 -20.75
C ILE A 750 -12.59 33.72 -20.60
N ASN A 751 -12.99 34.06 -19.37
CA ASN A 751 -13.93 35.15 -19.10
C ASN A 751 -13.36 36.52 -19.49
N LYS A 752 -12.03 36.71 -19.42
CA LYS A 752 -11.36 37.93 -19.89
C LYS A 752 -11.39 38.11 -21.42
N ASN A 753 -11.48 37.02 -22.18
CA ASN A 753 -11.50 37.04 -23.65
C ASN A 753 -12.92 37.14 -24.24
N LYS A 754 -13.96 36.93 -23.43
CA LYS A 754 -15.35 37.18 -23.82
C LYS A 754 -15.76 38.60 -23.39
N ASN A 755 -15.33 39.59 -24.18
CA ASN A 755 -15.93 40.91 -24.15
C ASN A 755 -17.35 40.82 -24.72
N THR A 756 -18.37 40.76 -23.86
CA THR A 756 -19.75 41.08 -24.23
C THR A 756 -20.46 41.80 -23.09
N GLY A 757 -20.80 43.07 -23.33
CA GLY A 757 -21.88 43.79 -22.65
C GLY A 757 -21.46 44.64 -21.45
N ASN A 758 -21.58 45.96 -21.61
CA ASN A 758 -21.42 46.98 -20.58
C ASN A 758 -22.39 46.77 -19.40
N GLN A 759 -21.96 46.10 -18.31
CA GLN A 759 -22.53 46.30 -16.96
C GLN A 759 -21.73 45.71 -15.78
N GLN A 760 -20.44 45.38 -15.94
CA GLN A 760 -19.61 44.92 -14.82
C GLN A 760 -18.24 45.62 -14.77
N GLN A 761 -18.26 46.96 -14.74
CA GLN A 761 -17.05 47.77 -14.57
C GLN A 761 -16.69 48.02 -13.09
N ALA A 762 -17.47 47.49 -12.14
CA ALA A 762 -17.25 47.69 -10.69
C ALA A 762 -16.66 46.46 -9.94
N LEU A 763 -16.37 45.34 -10.64
CA LEU A 763 -15.73 44.15 -10.06
C LEU A 763 -14.29 43.93 -10.55
N SER A 764 -13.78 44.82 -11.41
CA SER A 764 -12.47 44.67 -12.07
C SER A 764 -11.28 45.24 -11.28
N GLU A 765 -11.51 45.95 -10.16
CA GLU A 765 -10.43 46.62 -9.41
C GLU A 765 -9.54 45.67 -8.58
N ASN A 766 -9.95 44.41 -8.36
CA ASN A 766 -9.11 43.39 -7.70
C ASN A 766 -8.37 42.45 -8.67
N SER A 767 -8.43 42.68 -9.99
CA SER A 767 -7.91 41.72 -11.01
C SER A 767 -6.52 42.05 -11.57
N LYS A 768 -5.65 42.73 -10.79
CA LYS A 768 -4.32 43.17 -11.27
C LYS A 768 -3.23 42.09 -11.32
N ASP A 769 -3.47 40.83 -10.96
CA ASP A 769 -2.43 39.77 -11.06
C ASP A 769 -2.99 38.37 -11.42
N VAL A 770 -3.75 38.24 -12.52
CA VAL A 770 -4.08 36.91 -13.05
C VAL A 770 -2.83 36.31 -13.72
N LYS A 771 -2.10 35.48 -12.97
CA LYS A 771 -0.92 34.77 -13.49
C LYS A 771 -1.31 33.84 -14.64
N SER A 772 -0.53 33.87 -15.72
CA SER A 772 -0.72 32.98 -16.86
C SER A 772 -0.57 31.50 -16.45
N LEU A 773 -1.31 30.61 -17.13
CA LEU A 773 -1.22 29.17 -16.90
C LEU A 773 0.22 28.69 -17.07
N THR A 774 0.76 28.03 -16.05
CA THR A 774 2.07 27.40 -16.11
C THR A 774 2.08 26.26 -17.14
N ALA A 775 3.27 25.88 -17.61
CA ALA A 775 3.42 24.78 -18.57
C ALA A 775 2.84 23.46 -18.03
N ASP A 776 2.95 23.22 -16.73
CA ASP A 776 2.44 22.01 -16.09
C ASP A 776 0.92 22.03 -15.94
N GLU A 777 0.30 23.18 -15.64
CA GLU A 777 -1.16 23.33 -15.63
C GLU A 777 -1.76 23.11 -17.02
N LYS A 778 -1.13 23.63 -18.08
CA LYS A 778 -1.56 23.39 -19.47
C LYS A 778 -1.53 21.90 -19.83
N LYS A 779 -0.46 21.19 -19.44
CA LYS A 779 -0.35 19.73 -19.62
C LYS A 779 -1.45 18.99 -18.86
N LEU A 780 -1.75 19.41 -17.63
CA LEU A 780 -2.78 18.80 -16.79
C LEU A 780 -4.18 18.96 -17.41
N LEU A 781 -4.54 20.16 -17.87
CA LEU A 781 -5.82 20.44 -18.53
C LEU A 781 -5.99 19.65 -19.82
N LYS A 782 -4.94 19.60 -20.67
CA LYS A 782 -4.94 18.78 -21.89
C LYS A 782 -5.15 17.29 -21.61
N LEU A 783 -4.56 16.79 -20.53
CA LEU A 783 -4.78 15.41 -20.10
C LEU A 783 -6.23 15.16 -19.66
N ILE A 784 -6.84 16.09 -18.90
CA ILE A 784 -8.25 15.99 -18.49
C ILE A 784 -9.18 15.93 -19.71
N GLU A 785 -8.95 16.78 -20.71
CA GLU A 785 -9.72 16.78 -21.95
C GLU A 785 -9.61 15.44 -22.71
N ASN A 786 -8.40 14.93 -22.87
CA ASN A 786 -8.15 13.65 -23.52
C ASN A 786 -8.81 12.48 -22.77
N ILE A 787 -8.77 12.50 -21.44
CA ILE A 787 -9.43 11.51 -20.59
C ILE A 787 -10.95 11.57 -20.77
N ALA A 788 -11.55 12.77 -20.81
CA ALA A 788 -12.99 12.91 -21.02
C ALA A 788 -13.42 12.31 -22.37
N LYS A 789 -12.71 12.64 -23.46
CA LYS A 789 -12.95 12.07 -24.80
C LYS A 789 -12.80 10.56 -24.84
N ALA A 790 -11.74 10.02 -24.21
CA ALA A 790 -11.52 8.59 -24.11
C ALA A 790 -12.61 7.87 -23.30
N SER A 791 -13.06 8.50 -22.20
CA SER A 791 -14.10 7.94 -21.34
C SER A 791 -15.44 7.83 -22.07
N GLN A 792 -15.74 8.80 -22.94
CA GLN A 792 -16.93 8.75 -23.78
C GLN A 792 -16.92 7.54 -24.71
N LYS A 793 -15.83 7.32 -25.43
CA LYS A 793 -15.68 6.16 -26.34
C LYS A 793 -15.81 4.81 -25.63
N ILE A 794 -15.22 4.70 -24.43
CA ILE A 794 -15.35 3.49 -23.61
C ILE A 794 -16.80 3.33 -23.17
N GLY A 795 -17.46 4.42 -22.76
CA GLY A 795 -18.87 4.42 -22.38
C GLY A 795 -19.79 3.96 -23.51
N GLU A 796 -19.61 4.51 -24.72
CA GLU A 796 -20.33 4.12 -25.93
C GLU A 796 -20.17 2.63 -26.23
N SER A 797 -18.94 2.09 -26.16
CA SER A 797 -18.67 0.66 -26.35
C SER A 797 -19.33 -0.25 -25.32
N LEU A 798 -19.68 0.27 -24.13
CA LEU A 798 -20.28 -0.46 -23.03
C LEU A 798 -21.78 -0.16 -22.86
N GLY A 799 -22.36 0.69 -23.71
CA GLY A 799 -23.75 1.14 -23.61
C GLY A 799 -24.05 2.00 -22.38
N LEU A 800 -23.08 2.80 -21.92
CA LEU A 800 -23.20 3.60 -20.70
C LEU A 800 -23.70 5.02 -20.97
N ASN A 801 -24.44 5.58 -20.01
CA ASN A 801 -24.88 6.98 -20.03
C ASN A 801 -23.85 7.94 -19.40
N ASP A 802 -24.04 9.25 -19.58
CA ASP A 802 -23.12 10.27 -19.05
C ASP A 802 -22.93 10.21 -17.52
N LYS A 803 -23.96 9.83 -16.76
CA LYS A 803 -23.85 9.68 -15.29
C LYS A 803 -22.92 8.52 -14.92
N GLN A 804 -22.91 7.44 -15.70
CA GLN A 804 -22.02 6.30 -15.53
C GLN A 804 -20.60 6.64 -15.98
N ILE A 805 -20.44 7.35 -17.11
CA ILE A 805 -19.13 7.79 -17.63
C ILE A 805 -18.41 8.72 -16.63
N LYS A 806 -19.15 9.60 -15.95
CA LYS A 806 -18.63 10.45 -14.87
C LYS A 806 -17.99 9.68 -13.71
N LYS A 807 -18.24 8.37 -13.57
CA LYS A 807 -17.62 7.56 -12.51
C LYS A 807 -16.15 7.22 -12.78
N PHE A 808 -15.71 7.27 -14.05
CA PHE A 808 -14.35 6.90 -14.43
C PHE A 808 -13.63 7.93 -15.30
N ASN A 809 -14.21 9.11 -15.54
CA ASN A 809 -13.59 10.19 -16.33
C ASN A 809 -12.53 11.02 -15.58
N SER A 810 -11.84 10.43 -14.60
CA SER A 810 -10.86 11.13 -13.76
C SER A 810 -9.43 10.64 -14.00
N ILE A 811 -8.46 11.51 -13.69
CA ILE A 811 -7.02 11.14 -13.67
C ILE A 811 -6.79 9.92 -12.77
N TYR A 812 -7.48 9.83 -11.63
CA TYR A 812 -7.33 8.71 -10.70
C TYR A 812 -7.80 7.38 -11.32
N SER A 813 -8.92 7.39 -12.04
CA SER A 813 -9.47 6.20 -12.70
C SER A 813 -8.56 5.72 -13.83
N PHE A 814 -8.04 6.64 -14.65
CA PHE A 814 -7.07 6.29 -15.71
C PHE A 814 -5.73 5.83 -15.15
N ALA A 815 -5.28 6.39 -14.02
CA ALA A 815 -4.13 5.87 -13.28
C ALA A 815 -4.39 4.44 -12.75
N GLN A 816 -5.62 4.13 -12.31
CA GLN A 816 -5.99 2.76 -11.94
C GLN A 816 -5.97 1.83 -13.16
N ILE A 817 -6.52 2.24 -14.31
CA ILE A 817 -6.48 1.46 -15.56
C ILE A 817 -5.03 1.17 -15.98
N GLN A 818 -4.13 2.16 -15.91
CA GLN A 818 -2.69 1.96 -16.16
C GLN A 818 -2.13 0.83 -15.31
N GLN A 819 -2.45 0.83 -14.02
CA GLN A 819 -1.95 -0.16 -13.11
C GLN A 819 -2.64 -1.52 -13.28
N ILE A 820 -3.93 -1.55 -13.64
CA ILE A 820 -4.73 -2.78 -13.73
C ILE A 820 -4.47 -3.53 -15.03
N ALA A 821 -4.58 -2.84 -16.15
CA ALA A 821 -4.36 -3.41 -17.47
C ALA A 821 -2.87 -3.34 -17.78
N PHE A 822 -2.30 -2.15 -17.99
CA PHE A 822 -0.98 -2.00 -18.61
C PHE A 822 0.23 -2.26 -17.70
N ALA A 823 0.04 -2.73 -16.46
CA ALA A 823 1.13 -3.04 -15.53
C ALA A 823 0.91 -4.34 -14.73
N LYS A 824 2.00 -5.03 -14.41
CA LYS A 824 1.96 -6.21 -13.53
C LYS A 824 1.88 -5.81 -12.06
N ARG A 825 0.69 -5.92 -11.45
CA ARG A 825 0.45 -5.60 -10.04
C ARG A 825 0.94 -6.71 -9.10
N LYS A 826 1.53 -6.30 -7.97
CA LYS A 826 1.98 -7.19 -6.90
C LYS A 826 0.92 -7.33 -5.80
N GLY A 827 1.00 -8.43 -5.06
CA GLY A 827 0.15 -8.71 -3.89
C GLY A 827 -1.16 -9.43 -4.24
N ASN A 828 -2.00 -9.59 -3.22
CA ASN A 828 -3.27 -10.31 -3.31
C ASN A 828 -4.47 -9.36 -3.37
N ALA A 829 -5.59 -9.83 -3.89
CA ALA A 829 -6.89 -9.21 -3.65
C ALA A 829 -7.22 -9.23 -2.14
N ASN A 830 -8.13 -8.36 -1.70
CA ASN A 830 -8.54 -8.32 -0.30
C ASN A 830 -9.66 -9.35 0.02
N THR A 831 -10.44 -9.72 -1.00
CA THR A 831 -11.52 -10.71 -0.93
C THR A 831 -11.18 -11.96 -1.75
N CYS A 832 -11.72 -13.13 -1.37
CA CYS A 832 -11.59 -14.33 -2.21
C CYS A 832 -12.42 -14.18 -3.50
N ALA A 833 -12.13 -15.00 -4.51
CA ALA A 833 -12.81 -14.92 -5.81
C ALA A 833 -14.34 -15.00 -5.70
N VAL A 834 -14.86 -15.90 -4.85
CA VAL A 834 -16.31 -16.00 -4.56
C VAL A 834 -16.87 -14.70 -3.99
N CYS A 835 -16.29 -14.14 -2.93
CA CYS A 835 -16.72 -12.86 -2.35
C CYS A 835 -16.55 -11.67 -3.31
N SER A 836 -15.60 -11.72 -4.25
CA SER A 836 -15.50 -10.70 -5.31
C SER A 836 -16.66 -10.80 -6.29
N ALA A 837 -17.01 -12.01 -6.74
CA ALA A 837 -18.18 -12.24 -7.61
C ALA A 837 -19.51 -11.89 -6.91
N ASP A 838 -19.65 -12.27 -5.64
CA ASP A 838 -20.80 -11.92 -4.79
C ASP A 838 -20.96 -10.39 -4.66
N ASN A 839 -19.88 -9.67 -4.36
CA ASN A 839 -19.90 -8.20 -4.36
C ASN A 839 -20.16 -7.60 -5.75
N ALA A 840 -19.74 -8.25 -6.85
CA ALA A 840 -20.03 -7.75 -8.19
C ALA A 840 -21.55 -7.76 -8.46
N HIS A 841 -22.25 -8.83 -8.07
CA HIS A 841 -23.72 -8.89 -8.18
C HIS A 841 -24.41 -7.87 -7.28
N ARG A 842 -23.94 -7.69 -6.04
CA ARG A 842 -24.46 -6.67 -5.12
C ARG A 842 -24.39 -5.27 -5.71
N MET A 843 -23.35 -4.97 -6.48
CA MET A 843 -23.11 -3.66 -7.08
C MET A 843 -23.76 -3.49 -8.47
N GLN A 844 -24.45 -4.49 -9.01
CA GLN A 844 -25.27 -4.32 -10.21
C GLN A 844 -26.33 -3.24 -9.96
N GLN A 845 -26.60 -2.41 -10.98
CA GLN A 845 -27.56 -1.31 -10.87
C GLN A 845 -28.97 -1.80 -11.20
N ILE A 846 -29.93 -1.37 -10.39
CA ILE A 846 -31.37 -1.55 -10.62
C ILE A 846 -32.07 -0.19 -10.56
N LYS A 847 -33.23 -0.13 -11.19
CA LYS A 847 -34.14 1.02 -11.12
C LYS A 847 -35.00 0.89 -9.87
N ILE A 848 -35.11 1.97 -9.10
CA ILE A 848 -36.00 2.10 -7.95
C ILE A 848 -36.97 3.25 -8.26
N THR A 849 -38.26 3.01 -8.09
CA THR A 849 -39.28 4.05 -8.21
C THR A 849 -39.51 4.66 -6.82
N GLU A 850 -39.19 5.93 -6.64
CA GLU A 850 -39.58 6.68 -5.44
C GLU A 850 -40.88 7.46 -5.69
N LEU A 851 -41.84 7.30 -4.77
CA LEU A 851 -43.06 8.12 -4.73
C LEU A 851 -42.71 9.48 -4.14
N VAL A 852 -42.80 10.54 -4.95
CA VAL A 852 -42.69 11.93 -4.50
C VAL A 852 -44.11 12.48 -4.27
N GLU A 853 -44.29 13.38 -3.30
CA GLU A 853 -45.57 13.95 -2.84
C GLU A 853 -46.43 14.65 -3.95
N ASP A 854 -45.97 14.70 -5.20
CA ASP A 854 -46.65 15.35 -6.35
C ASP A 854 -47.05 14.39 -7.52
N ASN A 855 -47.23 13.08 -7.28
CA ASN A 855 -47.67 12.11 -8.30
C ASN A 855 -46.79 12.06 -9.59
N LYS A 856 -45.48 12.30 -9.45
CA LYS A 856 -44.49 12.00 -10.50
C LYS A 856 -43.52 10.94 -10.00
N ASP A 857 -43.58 9.76 -10.61
CA ASP A 857 -42.62 8.68 -10.35
C ASP A 857 -41.20 9.13 -10.70
N ASN A 858 -40.33 9.25 -9.70
CA ASN A 858 -38.91 9.53 -9.92
C ASN A 858 -38.14 8.21 -9.95
N ILE A 859 -37.61 7.84 -11.11
CA ILE A 859 -36.81 6.62 -11.27
C ILE A 859 -35.35 6.91 -10.91
N ILE A 860 -34.88 6.28 -9.84
CA ILE A 860 -33.51 6.42 -9.34
C ILE A 860 -32.74 5.13 -9.62
N LEU A 861 -31.44 5.25 -9.93
CA LEU A 861 -30.54 4.11 -10.05
C LEU A 861 -29.85 3.85 -8.71
N SER A 862 -29.91 2.60 -8.26
CA SER A 862 -29.22 2.14 -7.05
C SER A 862 -28.57 0.78 -7.28
N ALA A 863 -27.58 0.44 -6.46
CA ALA A 863 -27.09 -0.94 -6.40
C ALA A 863 -28.19 -1.90 -5.91
N LYS A 864 -28.14 -3.18 -6.33
CA LYS A 864 -29.04 -4.25 -5.85
C LYS A 864 -28.97 -4.43 -4.33
N ALA A 865 -27.75 -4.41 -3.78
CA ALA A 865 -27.50 -4.66 -2.37
C ALA A 865 -26.28 -3.90 -1.86
N GLN A 866 -26.16 -3.76 -0.54
CA GLN A 866 -24.90 -3.33 0.06
C GLN A 866 -23.82 -4.41 -0.10
N ARG A 867 -22.55 -3.98 -0.11
CA ARG A 867 -21.39 -4.90 -0.07
C ARG A 867 -21.44 -5.78 1.18
N LEU A 868 -20.79 -6.94 1.07
CA LEU A 868 -20.67 -7.89 2.17
C LEU A 868 -20.11 -7.23 3.44
N PRO A 869 -20.66 -7.53 4.64
CA PRO A 869 -20.04 -7.13 5.90
C PRO A 869 -18.63 -7.72 6.01
N ALA A 870 -17.74 -7.07 6.75
CA ALA A 870 -16.36 -7.53 6.92
C ALA A 870 -15.79 -7.06 8.26
N ILE A 871 -14.78 -7.77 8.75
CA ILE A 871 -13.91 -7.28 9.82
C ILE A 871 -12.65 -6.67 9.17
N PRO A 872 -12.20 -5.48 9.59
CA PRO A 872 -10.97 -4.86 9.09
C PRO A 872 -9.74 -5.77 9.18
N THR A 873 -8.76 -5.50 8.34
CA THR A 873 -7.48 -6.23 8.40
C THR A 873 -6.67 -5.82 9.61
N ARG A 874 -6.08 -6.80 10.29
CA ARG A 874 -5.26 -6.56 11.47
C ARG A 874 -3.97 -5.85 11.09
N ILE A 875 -3.39 -5.12 12.04
CA ILE A 875 -2.08 -4.48 11.84
C ILE A 875 -1.00 -5.48 11.43
N VAL A 876 0.03 -5.00 10.75
CA VAL A 876 1.17 -5.82 10.29
C VAL A 876 2.44 -5.61 11.11
N ASP A 877 2.54 -4.51 11.85
CA ASP A 877 3.74 -4.14 12.60
C ASP A 877 4.09 -5.17 13.68
N GLY A 878 5.30 -5.73 13.59
CA GLY A 878 5.75 -6.79 14.48
C GLY A 878 6.15 -6.32 15.88
N ALA A 879 6.44 -5.03 16.09
CA ALA A 879 6.70 -4.49 17.42
C ALA A 879 5.37 -4.30 18.16
N VAL A 880 4.40 -3.62 17.53
CA VAL A 880 3.07 -3.36 18.12
C VAL A 880 2.35 -4.66 18.48
N LYS A 881 2.44 -5.71 17.65
CA LYS A 881 1.88 -7.04 17.98
C LYS A 881 2.49 -7.65 19.25
N LYS A 882 3.80 -7.50 19.45
CA LYS A 882 4.46 -8.03 20.65
C LYS A 882 4.05 -7.24 21.89
N MET A 883 4.03 -5.90 21.80
CA MET A 883 3.59 -5.03 22.89
C MET A 883 2.16 -5.37 23.31
N ALA A 884 1.25 -5.51 22.35
CA ALA A 884 -0.12 -5.94 22.62
C ALA A 884 -0.22 -7.34 23.26
N THR A 885 0.65 -8.28 22.88
CA THR A 885 0.68 -9.62 23.49
C THR A 885 1.18 -9.57 24.94
N ILE A 886 2.24 -8.80 25.19
CA ILE A 886 2.83 -8.62 26.53
C ILE A 886 1.79 -7.96 27.45
N LEU A 887 1.21 -6.83 27.01
CA LEU A 887 0.18 -6.11 27.75
C LEU A 887 -1.03 -7.01 28.04
N ALA A 888 -1.56 -7.69 27.01
CA ALA A 888 -2.74 -8.53 27.17
C ALA A 888 -2.53 -9.66 28.20
N LYS A 889 -1.35 -10.30 28.23
CA LYS A 889 -1.05 -11.33 29.23
C LYS A 889 -1.11 -10.77 30.65
N ASN A 890 -0.42 -9.66 30.90
CA ASN A 890 -0.40 -9.03 32.21
C ASN A 890 -1.80 -8.58 32.66
N ILE A 891 -2.61 -8.00 31.75
CA ILE A 891 -4.00 -7.62 32.06
C ILE A 891 -4.85 -8.85 32.43
N VAL A 892 -4.70 -9.97 31.71
CA VAL A 892 -5.43 -11.20 32.02
C VAL A 892 -5.03 -11.72 33.39
N ASP A 893 -3.73 -11.85 33.66
CA ASP A 893 -3.21 -12.36 34.92
C ASP A 893 -3.71 -11.53 36.11
N ASP A 894 -3.69 -10.20 35.96
CA ASP A 894 -4.13 -9.26 37.01
C ASP A 894 -5.64 -9.28 37.29
N ASN A 895 -6.46 -9.70 36.32
CA ASN A 895 -7.91 -9.79 36.48
C ASN A 895 -8.40 -11.24 36.60
N TRP A 896 -7.49 -12.23 36.60
CA TRP A 896 -7.81 -13.64 36.42
C TRP A 896 -8.68 -14.20 37.54
N GLN A 897 -8.48 -13.77 38.79
CA GLN A 897 -9.26 -14.30 39.92
C GLN A 897 -10.75 -14.00 39.78
N ASN A 898 -11.12 -12.77 39.41
CA ASN A 898 -12.51 -12.38 39.15
C ASN A 898 -13.08 -13.15 37.95
N ILE A 899 -12.29 -13.31 36.90
CA ILE A 899 -12.68 -14.06 35.69
C ILE A 899 -12.97 -15.52 36.07
N LYS A 900 -12.00 -16.19 36.70
CA LYS A 900 -12.08 -17.58 37.15
C LYS A 900 -13.25 -17.81 38.08
N GLN A 901 -13.53 -16.90 39.01
CA GLN A 901 -14.64 -16.99 39.94
C GLN A 901 -15.99 -17.14 39.21
N VAL A 902 -16.27 -16.28 38.22
CA VAL A 902 -17.55 -16.30 37.49
C VAL A 902 -17.71 -17.56 36.64
N LEU A 903 -16.63 -18.01 36.02
CA LEU A 903 -16.67 -19.10 35.05
C LEU A 903 -16.65 -20.47 35.71
N SER A 904 -15.92 -20.61 36.81
CA SER A 904 -15.97 -21.81 37.65
C SER A 904 -17.38 -22.02 38.21
N ALA A 905 -18.09 -20.91 38.52
CA ALA A 905 -19.50 -20.92 38.90
C ALA A 905 -20.47 -21.07 37.72
N LYS A 906 -19.98 -21.24 36.49
CA LYS A 906 -20.77 -21.37 35.25
C LYS A 906 -21.74 -20.20 35.02
N HIS A 907 -21.37 -19.00 35.45
CA HIS A 907 -22.15 -17.77 35.24
C HIS A 907 -21.72 -17.02 33.98
N GLN A 908 -22.60 -16.16 33.47
CA GLN A 908 -22.29 -15.32 32.31
C GLN A 908 -21.40 -14.15 32.71
N LEU A 909 -20.25 -14.05 32.04
CA LEU A 909 -19.33 -12.92 32.15
C LEU A 909 -19.38 -12.08 30.88
N HIS A 910 -19.59 -10.78 31.02
CA HIS A 910 -19.45 -9.81 29.92
C HIS A 910 -18.26 -8.90 30.18
N ILE A 911 -17.35 -8.81 29.22
CA ILE A 911 -16.11 -8.02 29.32
C ILE A 911 -16.14 -6.90 28.26
N PRO A 912 -16.61 -5.69 28.60
CA PRO A 912 -16.46 -4.52 27.75
C PRO A 912 -15.00 -4.06 27.68
N ILE A 913 -14.42 -4.02 26.49
CA ILE A 913 -13.07 -3.48 26.26
C ILE A 913 -13.19 -2.07 25.68
N ILE A 914 -12.60 -1.11 26.38
CA ILE A 914 -12.62 0.32 26.06
C ILE A 914 -11.17 0.75 25.84
N THR A 915 -10.91 1.53 24.80
CA THR A 915 -9.54 1.89 24.42
C THR A 915 -9.49 3.32 23.92
N GLU A 916 -8.42 4.01 24.26
CA GLU A 916 -8.01 5.29 23.71
C GLU A 916 -6.48 5.30 23.54
N SER A 917 -5.94 6.29 22.82
CA SER A 917 -4.50 6.42 22.55
C SER A 917 -4.19 7.78 21.94
N ASN A 918 -3.21 8.48 22.50
CA ASN A 918 -2.70 9.74 21.97
C ASN A 918 -1.61 9.51 20.90
N ALA A 919 -1.91 9.86 19.64
CA ALA A 919 -0.94 9.72 18.55
C ALA A 919 0.31 10.60 18.70
N PHE A 920 0.20 11.74 19.41
CA PHE A 920 1.33 12.62 19.71
C PHE A 920 2.39 11.92 20.57
N GLU A 921 1.98 11.04 21.47
CA GLU A 921 2.86 10.26 22.35
C GLU A 921 3.28 8.95 21.67
N PHE A 922 2.31 8.24 21.10
CA PHE A 922 2.49 6.90 20.55
C PHE A 922 3.44 6.86 19.34
N GLU A 923 3.28 7.75 18.35
CA GLU A 923 4.06 7.69 17.11
C GLU A 923 5.57 7.95 17.34
N PRO A 924 5.98 8.99 18.08
CA PRO A 924 7.38 9.22 18.40
C PRO A 924 7.97 8.11 19.25
N ALA A 925 7.25 7.64 20.28
CA ALA A 925 7.72 6.55 21.13
C ALA A 925 7.89 5.25 20.34
N LEU A 926 6.99 4.94 19.39
CA LEU A 926 7.12 3.78 18.51
C LEU A 926 8.33 3.90 17.57
N ALA A 927 8.67 5.11 17.12
CA ALA A 927 9.86 5.35 16.30
C ALA A 927 11.14 5.16 17.14
N ASP A 928 11.14 5.66 18.37
CA ASP A 928 12.25 5.55 19.33
C ASP A 928 12.58 4.08 19.65
N VAL A 929 11.59 3.26 20.00
CA VAL A 929 11.82 1.80 20.23
C VAL A 929 12.29 1.05 18.97
N LYS A 930 12.13 1.66 17.79
CA LYS A 930 12.65 1.14 16.51
C LYS A 930 14.06 1.65 16.17
N GLY A 931 14.64 2.51 17.01
CA GLY A 931 15.89 3.22 16.74
C GLY A 931 15.77 4.18 15.56
N LYS A 932 14.64 4.86 15.41
CA LYS A 932 14.34 5.76 14.29
C LYS A 932 13.79 7.09 14.77
N SER A 933 14.00 8.14 13.97
CA SER A 933 13.29 9.41 14.11
C SER A 933 12.12 9.52 13.13
N LEU A 934 11.09 10.28 13.51
CA LEU A 934 10.01 10.63 12.60
C LEU A 934 10.51 11.61 11.52
N LYS A 935 9.90 11.55 10.34
CA LYS A 935 10.15 12.54 9.27
C LYS A 935 9.57 13.89 9.67
N ASP A 936 10.20 14.99 9.27
CA ASP A 936 9.77 16.35 9.65
C ASP A 936 8.32 16.67 9.26
N ARG A 937 7.87 16.19 8.09
CA ARG A 937 6.44 16.31 7.70
C ARG A 937 5.50 15.67 8.71
N ARG A 938 5.88 14.55 9.32
CA ARG A 938 5.08 13.89 10.38
C ARG A 938 5.22 14.62 11.71
N LYS A 939 6.41 15.10 12.08
CA LYS A 939 6.60 15.95 13.28
C LYS A 939 5.68 17.17 13.24
N LYS A 940 5.68 17.93 12.13
CA LYS A 940 4.78 19.07 11.91
C LYS A 940 3.29 18.70 11.96
N ALA A 941 2.93 17.49 11.56
CA ALA A 941 1.54 17.02 11.67
C ALA A 941 1.15 16.69 13.12
N LEU A 942 2.08 16.14 13.90
CA LEU A 942 1.88 15.83 15.31
C LEU A 942 1.91 17.09 16.19
N GLU A 943 2.72 18.10 15.84
CA GLU A 943 2.74 19.41 16.53
C GLU A 943 1.36 20.06 16.59
N ARG A 944 0.50 19.84 15.58
CA ARG A 944 -0.89 20.32 15.54
C ARG A 944 -1.81 19.68 16.58
N ILE A 945 -1.44 18.49 17.07
CA ILE A 945 -2.17 17.73 18.09
C ILE A 945 -1.38 17.61 19.40
N SER A 946 -0.37 18.48 19.59
CA SER A 946 0.30 18.63 20.87
C SER A 946 -0.66 19.19 21.93
N PRO A 947 -0.37 19.03 23.24
CA PRO A 947 -1.21 19.58 24.31
C PRO A 947 -1.54 21.07 24.14
N GLU A 948 -0.59 21.86 23.62
CA GLU A 948 -0.77 23.30 23.38
C GLU A 948 -1.66 23.61 22.17
N ASN A 949 -1.69 22.75 21.15
CA ASN A 949 -2.31 23.07 19.85
C ASN A 949 -3.58 22.25 19.54
N ILE A 950 -3.84 21.15 20.25
CA ILE A 950 -4.92 20.20 19.94
C ILE A 950 -6.30 20.84 19.88
N PHE A 951 -6.53 21.92 20.64
CA PHE A 951 -7.80 22.65 20.65
C PHE A 951 -7.83 23.86 19.71
N LYS A 952 -6.66 24.37 19.27
CA LYS A 952 -6.57 25.62 18.48
C LYS A 952 -7.29 25.53 17.16
N ASP A 953 -7.15 24.41 16.45
CA ASP A 953 -7.80 24.19 15.15
C ASP A 953 -9.34 24.28 15.24
N LYS A 954 -9.93 23.72 16.32
CA LYS A 954 -11.37 23.81 16.59
C LYS A 954 -11.79 25.21 17.01
N ASN A 955 -11.07 25.79 17.95
CA ASN A 955 -11.44 27.09 18.50
C ASN A 955 -11.35 28.18 17.43
N ASN A 956 -10.28 28.18 16.63
CA ASN A 956 -10.08 29.16 15.57
C ASN A 956 -11.10 29.02 14.45
N ARG A 957 -11.41 27.80 13.96
CA ARG A 957 -12.42 27.65 12.89
C ARG A 957 -13.82 28.11 13.32
N ILE A 958 -14.19 27.91 14.59
CA ILE A 958 -15.50 28.34 15.13
C ILE A 958 -15.51 29.87 15.34
N LYS A 959 -14.38 30.47 15.74
CA LYS A 959 -14.21 31.93 15.80
C LYS A 959 -14.25 32.58 14.41
N GLU A 960 -13.53 32.03 13.44
CA GLU A 960 -13.54 32.49 12.05
C GLU A 960 -14.96 32.44 11.45
N PHE A 961 -15.73 31.41 11.80
CA PHE A 961 -17.13 31.29 11.41
C PHE A 961 -18.01 32.44 11.93
N ALA A 962 -17.67 33.03 13.08
CA ALA A 962 -18.38 34.20 13.64
C ALA A 962 -18.05 35.52 12.92
N LYS A 963 -17.11 35.53 11.96
CA LYS A 963 -16.72 36.69 11.15
C LYS A 963 -16.39 37.95 11.98
N GLY A 964 -15.76 37.76 13.13
CA GLY A 964 -15.28 38.85 13.99
C GLY A 964 -16.35 39.50 14.88
N ILE A 965 -17.58 38.96 14.95
CA ILE A 965 -18.67 39.55 15.73
C ILE A 965 -19.31 38.51 16.65
N SER A 966 -19.57 38.90 17.90
CA SER A 966 -20.32 38.09 18.86
C SER A 966 -21.81 38.04 18.51
N ALA A 967 -22.37 36.84 18.45
CA ALA A 967 -23.77 36.64 18.06
C ALA A 967 -24.81 37.11 19.10
N TYR A 968 -24.39 37.42 20.34
CA TYR A 968 -25.30 37.82 21.42
C TYR A 968 -25.43 39.33 21.57
N SER A 969 -24.32 40.08 21.53
CA SER A 969 -24.34 41.54 21.68
C SER A 969 -24.01 42.30 20.39
N GLY A 970 -23.50 41.62 19.37
CA GLY A 970 -22.90 42.29 18.21
C GLY A 970 -21.54 42.93 18.50
N ALA A 971 -20.95 42.69 19.68
CA ALA A 971 -19.62 43.19 20.02
C ALA A 971 -18.53 42.55 19.15
N ASN A 972 -17.47 43.29 18.87
CA ASN A 972 -16.33 42.77 18.11
C ASN A 972 -15.60 41.69 18.91
N LEU A 973 -15.33 40.56 18.27
CA LEU A 973 -14.37 39.56 18.74
C LEU A 973 -12.96 40.09 18.55
N THR A 974 -12.00 39.52 19.27
CA THR A 974 -10.61 39.96 19.16
C THR A 974 -9.99 39.52 17.84
N ASP A 975 -9.14 40.35 17.25
CA ASP A 975 -8.38 39.99 16.05
C ASP A 975 -7.37 38.87 16.35
N GLY A 976 -7.19 37.95 15.40
CA GLY A 976 -6.24 36.84 15.51
C GLY A 976 -6.82 35.56 16.12
N ASP A 977 -5.93 34.73 16.69
CA ASP A 977 -6.28 33.43 17.27
C ASP A 977 -7.31 33.57 18.41
N PHE A 978 -8.05 32.49 18.69
CA PHE A 978 -9.01 32.43 19.79
C PHE A 978 -8.33 32.72 21.14
N ASP A 979 -8.83 33.73 21.86
CA ASP A 979 -8.33 34.11 23.17
C ASP A 979 -9.32 33.69 24.26
N GLY A 980 -9.06 32.53 24.88
CA GLY A 980 -9.91 31.99 25.94
C GLY A 980 -10.00 32.86 27.21
N ALA A 981 -9.20 33.93 27.33
CA ALA A 981 -9.38 34.91 28.40
C ALA A 981 -10.57 35.86 28.13
N LYS A 982 -10.85 36.15 26.84
CA LYS A 982 -11.84 37.15 26.39
C LYS A 982 -13.05 36.53 25.66
N GLU A 983 -12.87 35.34 25.11
CA GLU A 983 -13.84 34.66 24.24
C GLU A 983 -14.20 33.29 24.82
N GLU A 984 -15.38 32.80 24.47
CA GLU A 984 -15.86 31.48 24.88
C GLU A 984 -16.64 30.80 23.75
N LEU A 985 -16.54 29.47 23.68
CA LEU A 985 -17.37 28.66 22.81
C LEU A 985 -18.60 28.17 23.60
N ASP A 986 -19.73 28.85 23.40
CA ASP A 986 -20.98 28.52 24.09
C ASP A 986 -21.82 27.49 23.32
N HIS A 987 -22.73 26.82 24.03
CA HIS A 987 -23.71 25.89 23.49
C HIS A 987 -25.02 26.59 23.13
N ILE A 988 -25.36 26.59 21.84
CA ILE A 988 -26.65 27.14 21.34
C ILE A 988 -27.85 26.49 22.05
N ILE A 989 -27.78 25.18 22.25
CA ILE A 989 -28.72 24.41 23.08
C ILE A 989 -27.97 23.87 24.30
N PRO A 990 -28.34 24.30 25.53
CA PRO A 990 -27.67 23.88 26.75
C PRO A 990 -27.74 22.36 26.99
N ARG A 991 -26.71 21.81 27.63
CA ARG A 991 -26.62 20.38 27.95
C ARG A 991 -27.73 19.89 28.89
N SER A 992 -28.32 20.79 29.67
CA SER A 992 -29.40 20.55 30.63
C SER A 992 -30.81 20.57 30.02
N HIS A 993 -30.94 20.71 28.69
CA HIS A 993 -32.23 20.87 28.04
C HIS A 993 -33.11 19.60 28.15
N LYS A 994 -34.23 19.69 28.89
CA LYS A 994 -35.11 18.55 29.25
C LYS A 994 -35.57 17.68 28.06
N LYS A 995 -35.91 18.27 26.90
CA LYS A 995 -36.42 17.55 25.71
C LYS A 995 -35.31 16.90 24.84
N TYR A 996 -34.13 17.50 24.78
CA TYR A 996 -33.12 17.17 23.77
C TYR A 996 -31.85 16.56 24.36
N GLY A 997 -31.59 16.74 25.66
CA GLY A 997 -30.39 16.26 26.33
C GLY A 997 -29.13 16.95 25.81
N THR A 998 -27.98 16.29 25.95
CA THR A 998 -26.69 16.80 25.47
C THR A 998 -26.53 16.58 23.97
N LEU A 999 -26.32 17.66 23.20
CA LEU A 999 -25.95 17.62 21.79
C LEU A 999 -24.43 17.85 21.68
N ASN A 1000 -23.65 16.77 21.52
CA ASN A 1000 -22.20 16.84 21.37
C ASN A 1000 -21.85 16.90 19.88
N ASP A 1001 -22.08 18.06 19.26
CA ASP A 1001 -21.81 18.30 17.84
C ASP A 1001 -21.29 19.74 17.70
N GLU A 1002 -20.36 19.99 16.77
CA GLU A 1002 -19.85 21.35 16.51
C GLU A 1002 -20.95 22.28 16.04
N ALA A 1003 -22.01 21.75 15.43
CA ALA A 1003 -23.14 22.56 15.00
C ALA A 1003 -23.91 23.21 16.16
N ASN A 1004 -23.70 22.72 17.39
CA ASN A 1004 -24.27 23.28 18.61
C ASN A 1004 -23.33 24.28 19.30
N LEU A 1005 -22.19 24.64 18.70
CA LEU A 1005 -21.20 25.56 19.28
C LEU A 1005 -21.20 26.91 18.55
N ILE A 1006 -21.00 28.00 19.30
CA ILE A 1006 -20.85 29.35 18.77
C ILE A 1006 -19.81 30.14 19.58
N CYS A 1007 -19.00 30.97 18.91
CA CYS A 1007 -18.02 31.83 19.59
C CYS A 1007 -18.68 33.15 20.00
N VAL A 1008 -18.57 33.53 21.27
CA VAL A 1008 -19.11 34.76 21.85
C VAL A 1008 -18.08 35.39 22.80
N THR A 1009 -18.29 36.65 23.19
CA THR A 1009 -17.46 37.24 24.25
C THR A 1009 -17.80 36.60 25.61
N ARG A 1010 -16.82 36.54 26.51
CA ARG A 1010 -17.05 36.04 27.87
C ARG A 1010 -18.02 36.89 28.67
N ASP A 1011 -18.08 38.19 28.40
CA ASP A 1011 -19.01 39.10 29.07
C ASP A 1011 -20.45 38.85 28.59
N ASP A 1012 -20.64 38.56 27.31
CA ASP A 1012 -21.95 38.19 26.76
C ASP A 1012 -22.49 36.91 27.40
N ASN A 1013 -21.64 35.89 27.54
CA ASN A 1013 -22.04 34.62 28.15
C ASN A 1013 -22.45 34.78 29.63
N LYS A 1014 -21.77 35.68 30.36
CA LYS A 1014 -22.08 35.97 31.77
C LYS A 1014 -23.33 36.83 31.94
N ASN A 1015 -23.63 37.70 30.98
CA ASN A 1015 -24.69 38.72 31.06
C ASN A 1015 -25.92 38.41 30.20
N ILE A 1016 -26.17 37.14 29.85
CA ILE A 1016 -27.32 36.69 29.03
C ILE A 1016 -28.68 37.27 29.51
N PHE A 1017 -28.80 37.68 30.77
CA PHE A 1017 -30.02 38.26 31.36
C PHE A 1017 -30.11 39.81 31.36
N ALA A 1018 -29.13 40.55 30.82
CA ALA A 1018 -29.03 42.01 30.97
C ALA A 1018 -28.75 42.81 29.68
N ILE A 1019 -29.02 42.26 28.49
CA ILE A 1019 -28.85 42.97 27.22
C ILE A 1019 -30.19 43.61 26.79
N ASP A 1020 -30.19 44.92 26.48
CA ASP A 1020 -31.37 45.66 25.98
C ASP A 1020 -31.80 45.15 24.59
N THR A 1021 -32.98 44.56 24.52
CA THR A 1021 -33.54 43.81 23.39
C THR A 1021 -34.38 44.63 22.39
N SER A 1022 -34.30 45.95 22.41
CA SER A 1022 -35.25 46.80 21.67
C SER A 1022 -34.90 47.07 20.19
N LYS A 1023 -33.73 46.69 19.68
CA LYS A 1023 -33.29 47.01 18.30
C LYS A 1023 -33.03 45.78 17.42
N TRP A 1024 -33.50 45.86 16.16
CA TRP A 1024 -33.08 44.95 15.09
C TRP A 1024 -31.70 45.37 14.60
N PHE A 1025 -30.78 44.41 14.50
CA PHE A 1025 -29.47 44.64 13.87
C PHE A 1025 -29.53 44.11 12.45
N GLU A 1026 -29.28 44.98 11.48
CA GLU A 1026 -29.21 44.66 10.07
C GLU A 1026 -27.72 44.64 9.70
N ILE A 1027 -27.21 43.45 9.38
CA ILE A 1027 -25.83 43.30 8.92
C ILE A 1027 -25.85 43.34 7.40
N GLU A 1028 -25.04 44.22 6.81
CA GLU A 1028 -24.89 44.29 5.37
C GLU A 1028 -24.45 42.92 4.83
N THR A 1029 -25.25 42.34 3.94
CA THR A 1029 -24.96 41.02 3.40
C THR A 1029 -23.66 41.10 2.59
N PRO A 1030 -22.59 40.36 2.95
CA PRO A 1030 -21.36 40.27 2.17
C PRO A 1030 -21.66 39.91 0.70
N SER A 1031 -20.89 40.44 -0.24
CA SER A 1031 -21.03 40.22 -1.70
C SER A 1031 -21.21 38.74 -2.06
N ASP A 1032 -20.41 37.90 -1.43
CA ASP A 1032 -20.31 36.45 -1.60
C ASP A 1032 -21.52 35.68 -1.04
N LEU A 1033 -22.35 36.33 -0.22
CA LEU A 1033 -23.66 35.82 0.24
C LEU A 1033 -24.83 36.32 -0.62
N ARG A 1034 -24.68 37.44 -1.35
CA ARG A 1034 -25.65 37.91 -2.35
C ARG A 1034 -25.63 37.03 -3.61
N ASP A 1035 -24.46 36.55 -4.01
CA ASP A 1035 -24.25 35.66 -5.17
C ASP A 1035 -24.90 34.27 -5.01
N ILE A 1036 -25.39 33.94 -3.80
CA ILE A 1036 -26.13 32.70 -3.49
C ILE A 1036 -27.56 32.98 -2.97
N GLY A 1037 -28.08 34.18 -3.19
CA GLY A 1037 -29.50 34.51 -2.99
C GLY A 1037 -29.91 34.89 -1.56
N VAL A 1038 -28.99 35.25 -0.67
CA VAL A 1038 -29.33 35.81 0.65
C VAL A 1038 -29.47 37.32 0.51
N ALA A 1039 -30.71 37.82 0.56
CA ALA A 1039 -30.99 39.25 0.36
C ALA A 1039 -30.71 40.10 1.61
N THR A 1040 -30.96 39.58 2.82
CA THR A 1040 -30.83 40.34 4.08
C THR A 1040 -30.77 39.40 5.29
N ILE A 1041 -29.95 39.73 6.31
CA ILE A 1041 -29.89 39.01 7.59
C ILE A 1041 -30.29 39.99 8.71
N GLN A 1042 -31.34 39.65 9.45
CA GLN A 1042 -31.86 40.45 10.56
C GLN A 1042 -31.91 39.63 11.85
N TYR A 1043 -31.36 40.18 12.94
CA TYR A 1043 -31.34 39.58 14.27
C TYR A 1043 -32.29 40.30 15.22
N LYS A 1044 -33.03 39.55 16.05
CA LYS A 1044 -33.78 40.09 17.19
C LYS A 1044 -33.67 39.15 18.40
N ILE A 1045 -33.27 39.64 19.55
CA ILE A 1045 -33.28 38.90 20.82
C ILE A 1045 -34.58 39.24 21.56
N ASP A 1046 -35.26 38.25 22.15
CA ASP A 1046 -36.55 38.42 22.82
C ASP A 1046 -36.44 37.95 24.28
N ASN A 1047 -36.85 38.81 25.23
CA ASN A 1047 -36.56 38.66 26.67
C ASN A 1047 -37.12 37.40 27.35
N ASN A 1048 -37.99 36.63 26.68
CA ASN A 1048 -38.57 35.41 27.25
C ASN A 1048 -38.30 34.12 26.44
N SER A 1049 -37.54 34.17 25.35
CA SER A 1049 -37.14 32.96 24.60
C SER A 1049 -36.22 33.30 23.41
N ARG A 1050 -34.95 32.85 23.48
CA ARG A 1050 -33.89 32.69 22.43
C ARG A 1050 -33.71 33.81 21.38
N PRO A 1051 -32.50 34.01 20.82
CA PRO A 1051 -32.32 34.85 19.64
C PRO A 1051 -33.25 34.37 18.50
N LYS A 1052 -33.89 35.29 17.79
CA LYS A 1052 -34.68 35.06 16.58
C LYS A 1052 -33.91 35.59 15.37
N VAL A 1053 -33.58 34.70 14.43
CA VAL A 1053 -32.91 35.06 13.16
C VAL A 1053 -33.89 34.92 11.99
N ARG A 1054 -34.03 35.95 11.14
CA ARG A 1054 -34.70 35.84 9.83
C ARG A 1054 -33.65 35.74 8.73
N VAL A 1055 -33.72 34.65 7.96
CA VAL A 1055 -32.93 34.42 6.74
C VAL A 1055 -33.91 33.98 5.65
N LYS A 1056 -33.94 34.71 4.52
CA LYS A 1056 -34.68 34.34 3.31
C LYS A 1056 -33.70 33.69 2.33
N LEU A 1057 -34.04 32.51 1.80
CA LEU A 1057 -33.20 31.65 0.96
C LEU A 1057 -34.03 31.10 -0.20
N ASP A 1058 -33.55 31.20 -1.44
CA ASP A 1058 -34.31 30.81 -2.62
C ASP A 1058 -33.87 29.46 -3.28
N TYR A 1059 -32.73 28.83 -2.93
CA TYR A 1059 -32.31 27.53 -3.53
C TYR A 1059 -31.43 26.61 -2.63
N VAL A 1060 -31.26 25.34 -3.08
CA VAL A 1060 -30.56 24.20 -2.42
C VAL A 1060 -29.02 24.27 -2.55
N ILE A 1061 -28.28 23.93 -1.49
CA ILE A 1061 -26.83 24.20 -1.31
C ILE A 1061 -26.01 22.90 -1.18
N ASP A 1062 -24.80 22.84 -1.78
CA ASP A 1062 -23.95 21.63 -1.96
C ASP A 1062 -22.50 21.77 -1.40
N ASP A 1063 -22.30 22.55 -0.32
CA ASP A 1063 -20.99 22.86 0.29
C ASP A 1063 -21.02 22.67 1.82
N ASP A 1064 -20.11 21.85 2.38
CA ASP A 1064 -20.04 21.51 3.82
C ASP A 1064 -19.95 22.74 4.73
N SER A 1065 -19.23 23.79 4.32
CA SER A 1065 -19.13 25.05 5.08
C SER A 1065 -20.48 25.79 5.13
N LYS A 1066 -21.23 25.72 4.03
CA LYS A 1066 -22.54 26.36 3.87
C LYS A 1066 -23.66 25.52 4.50
N ILE A 1067 -23.51 24.19 4.53
CA ILE A 1067 -24.38 23.26 5.26
C ILE A 1067 -24.23 23.49 6.77
N ASN A 1068 -23.00 23.59 7.28
CA ASN A 1068 -22.76 23.93 8.69
C ASN A 1068 -23.31 25.32 9.03
N TYR A 1069 -23.17 26.30 8.13
CA TYR A 1069 -23.79 27.61 8.30
C TYR A 1069 -25.31 27.54 8.45
N PHE A 1070 -25.97 26.80 7.55
CA PHE A 1070 -27.41 26.58 7.58
C PHE A 1070 -27.86 25.83 8.83
N MET A 1071 -27.13 24.79 9.24
CA MET A 1071 -27.46 23.97 10.42
C MET A 1071 -27.36 24.78 11.72
N ASN A 1072 -26.29 25.55 11.94
CA ASN A 1072 -26.09 26.37 13.14
C ASN A 1072 -27.19 27.42 13.30
N HIS A 1073 -27.46 28.19 12.24
CA HIS A 1073 -28.44 29.28 12.27
C HIS A 1073 -29.88 28.76 12.31
N SER A 1074 -30.13 27.53 11.86
CA SER A 1074 -31.45 26.89 12.00
C SER A 1074 -31.79 26.55 13.46
N LEU A 1075 -30.80 26.36 14.34
CA LEU A 1075 -31.01 26.16 15.79
C LEU A 1075 -31.48 27.45 16.51
N LEU A 1076 -31.32 28.62 15.87
CA LEU A 1076 -31.71 29.94 16.36
C LEU A 1076 -33.10 30.42 15.85
N LYS A 1077 -33.89 29.58 15.16
CA LYS A 1077 -35.25 29.95 14.69
C LYS A 1077 -36.34 29.54 15.70
N SER A 1078 -37.30 30.44 15.97
CA SER A 1078 -38.39 30.22 16.95
C SER A 1078 -39.52 29.26 16.52
N ARG A 1079 -39.52 28.78 15.27
CA ARG A 1079 -40.39 27.68 14.78
C ARG A 1079 -39.53 26.67 14.03
N TYR A 1080 -39.48 25.45 14.57
CA TYR A 1080 -38.56 24.31 14.34
C TYR A 1080 -38.41 23.77 12.90
N PRO A 1081 -37.59 22.72 12.68
CA PRO A 1081 -38.17 21.37 12.66
C PRO A 1081 -37.33 20.31 13.41
N ASP A 1082 -37.99 19.37 14.09
CA ASP A 1082 -37.37 18.26 14.83
C ASP A 1082 -36.40 17.39 14.00
N LYS A 1083 -36.39 17.50 12.66
CA LYS A 1083 -35.49 16.79 11.74
C LYS A 1083 -34.00 17.17 11.91
N VAL A 1084 -33.67 18.46 12.09
CA VAL A 1084 -32.26 18.88 12.31
C VAL A 1084 -31.76 18.34 13.64
N LEU A 1085 -32.61 18.40 14.67
CA LEU A 1085 -32.31 17.86 16.01
C LEU A 1085 -32.24 16.31 16.00
N GLU A 1086 -33.01 15.64 15.15
CA GLU A 1086 -32.93 14.19 14.95
C GLU A 1086 -31.64 13.78 14.22
N ILE A 1087 -31.22 14.53 13.19
CA ILE A 1087 -29.95 14.34 12.48
C ILE A 1087 -28.77 14.54 13.44
N LEU A 1088 -28.78 15.61 14.25
CA LEU A 1088 -27.74 15.88 15.24
C LEU A 1088 -27.67 14.78 16.31
N LYS A 1089 -28.82 14.24 16.76
CA LYS A 1089 -28.84 13.08 17.67
C LYS A 1089 -28.29 11.81 17.02
N GLN A 1090 -28.44 11.65 15.70
CA GLN A 1090 -27.87 10.51 14.96
C GLN A 1090 -26.37 10.69 14.73
N SER A 1091 -25.87 11.90 14.43
CA SER A 1091 -24.42 12.19 14.28
C SER A 1091 -23.66 12.09 15.61
N THR A 1092 -24.26 12.53 16.73
CA THR A 1092 -23.69 12.41 18.09
C THR A 1092 -23.37 10.95 18.48
N ILE A 1093 -24.10 9.97 17.92
CA ILE A 1093 -23.88 8.52 18.16
C ILE A 1093 -22.75 7.96 17.26
N ILE A 1094 -22.40 8.67 16.18
CA ILE A 1094 -21.46 8.22 15.14
C ILE A 1094 -20.04 8.76 15.36
N GLU A 1095 -19.86 9.91 16.04
CA GLU A 1095 -18.56 10.60 16.16
C GLU A 1095 -17.52 10.03 17.15
N PHE A 1096 -17.74 8.85 17.72
CA PHE A 1096 -16.67 8.09 18.39
C PHE A 1096 -16.12 6.96 17.51
N GLU A 1097 -16.06 7.15 16.18
CA GLU A 1097 -15.17 6.35 15.35
C GLU A 1097 -13.73 6.76 15.62
N SER A 1098 -13.14 6.14 16.65
CA SER A 1098 -11.70 6.14 16.87
C SER A 1098 -10.99 5.90 15.53
N SER A 1099 -9.90 6.64 15.26
CA SER A 1099 -9.08 6.47 14.05
C SER A 1099 -8.93 4.99 13.69
N GLY A 1100 -8.88 4.65 12.39
CA GLY A 1100 -8.80 3.25 11.95
C GLY A 1100 -7.66 2.45 12.61
N PHE A 1101 -6.62 3.13 13.08
CA PHE A 1101 -5.54 2.59 13.89
C PHE A 1101 -6.02 2.10 15.27
N ASN A 1102 -6.71 2.95 16.04
CA ASN A 1102 -7.26 2.60 17.36
C ASN A 1102 -8.32 1.49 17.26
N LYS A 1103 -9.18 1.51 16.23
CA LYS A 1103 -10.15 0.44 15.95
C LYS A 1103 -9.45 -0.92 15.73
N THR A 1104 -8.37 -0.92 14.95
CA THR A 1104 -7.61 -2.14 14.66
C THR A 1104 -6.81 -2.65 15.86
N ILE A 1105 -6.26 -1.75 16.69
CA ILE A 1105 -5.56 -2.15 17.91
C ILE A 1105 -6.53 -2.66 18.96
N LYS A 1106 -7.69 -2.01 19.14
CA LYS A 1106 -8.76 -2.49 20.01
C LYS A 1106 -9.19 -3.90 19.65
N GLU A 1107 -9.44 -4.16 18.36
CA GLU A 1107 -9.76 -5.50 17.87
C GLU A 1107 -8.62 -6.49 18.15
N MET A 1108 -7.37 -6.09 17.90
CA MET A 1108 -6.21 -6.95 18.16
C MET A 1108 -6.04 -7.27 19.65
N LEU A 1109 -6.13 -6.27 20.53
CA LEU A 1109 -6.04 -6.43 21.98
C LEU A 1109 -7.19 -7.29 22.49
N GLY A 1110 -8.43 -6.98 22.12
CA GLY A 1110 -9.58 -7.77 22.52
C GLY A 1110 -9.52 -9.22 22.03
N MET A 1111 -9.06 -9.45 20.81
CA MET A 1111 -8.83 -10.80 20.29
C MET A 1111 -7.68 -11.53 20.99
N THR A 1112 -6.64 -10.80 21.43
CA THR A 1112 -5.48 -11.39 22.12
C THR A 1112 -5.86 -11.74 23.54
N LEU A 1113 -6.54 -10.83 24.25
CA LEU A 1113 -7.12 -11.06 25.58
C LEU A 1113 -8.06 -12.28 25.56
N ALA A 1114 -8.97 -12.33 24.60
CA ALA A 1114 -9.90 -13.43 24.48
C ALA A 1114 -9.24 -14.76 24.04
N GLY A 1115 -8.16 -14.69 23.25
CA GLY A 1115 -7.35 -15.85 22.89
C GLY A 1115 -6.60 -16.43 24.08
N ILE A 1116 -5.91 -15.58 24.85
CA ILE A 1116 -5.20 -15.97 26.08
C ILE A 1116 -6.20 -16.58 27.09
N TYR A 1117 -7.36 -15.94 27.24
CA TYR A 1117 -8.45 -16.45 28.06
C TYR A 1117 -8.83 -17.89 27.71
N ASN A 1118 -9.02 -18.20 26.43
CA ASN A 1118 -9.38 -19.55 25.97
C ASN A 1118 -8.23 -20.55 26.15
N GLU A 1119 -6.97 -20.12 26.01
CA GLU A 1119 -5.81 -20.96 26.37
C GLU A 1119 -5.81 -21.29 27.87
N THR A 1120 -6.07 -20.31 28.74
CA THR A 1120 -6.09 -20.49 30.19
C THR A 1120 -7.31 -21.22 30.74
N SER A 1121 -8.47 -21.19 30.06
CA SER A 1121 -9.69 -21.89 30.51
C SER A 1121 -9.76 -23.36 30.11
N ASN A 1122 -8.92 -23.78 29.15
CA ASN A 1122 -8.78 -25.19 28.74
C ASN A 1122 -7.70 -25.94 29.55
N ASN A 1123 -6.90 -25.20 30.33
CA ASN A 1123 -6.05 -25.72 31.41
C ASN A 1123 -6.85 -25.72 32.72
#